data_AF-A0A7X3VMU9-F1
#
_entry.id   AF-A0A7X3VMU9-F1
#
_cell.length_a   1.000
_cell.length_b   1.000
_cell.length_c   1.000
_cell.angle_alpha   90.00
_cell.angle_beta   90.00
_cell.angle_gamma   90.00
#
_symmetry.space_group_name_H-M   'P 1'
#
loop_
_entity.id
_entity.type
_entity.pdbx_description
1 polymer ?
#
loop_
_entity_poly.entity_id
_entity_poly.type
_entity_poly.pdbx_seq_one_letter_code
_entity_poly.pdbx_strand_id
1 'polypeptide(L)'
;MKHNKKCLLSLFAFVFLFSCVRTPQQKVSESLPALTANLAAEKGKASVVRITGGNLTKIGAGSGFFVQPDKVVTNLHVVARPGPIFAKLSDDETIWMIEGVAAYDMENDLVILKIAGEGVPLSLANSDAARNGERVYAIGYPGGGAYKLTEGMIRSSRYKDKWLQTTANISQGNSGGPMLNGEGKVIGISTAVDDSFSYAVPSNLLKALLSQPAQVEPLVDWYKQKRIRAYGYHQRGEDKYNWNDYKAAITDLNRSVELDPEFTDAYATRGNVAVHYGESMAKYGSITEARQHYHIAIADYTEAIRLEPEDDANYNGRAHTRCHYGEYEVKRRNTTAAEKQYQAAIEDYTKAIELDSDDDRNYSGRGWAKSLLGGLNAEQGEFDKAEKQYQAAIKDCTKAIKLQPEEDTNYSERGWVKFRLGELRTKQGKTAEARKQYQAAIMDSEKAIQLDPDEAFDYHTRGVAKAALGDYNGAIDDLDVSIEYSRSYTEAYNSRGKAKRALGRHDAAKTDFERALQSRGRGDVTTQELERASTEMVRIPAGEFQMGSNEITDATPRHTVYLDEFYIDPYEVTNAQFKAFIDANREWHKDNIPSEYHDGDYLKHWDGNDYANWQAHHPVVYVSWYAAMAYAKWVGKRLPTEAEWERAARGGIAHKRYVWGNSRDPGSANYGYYGKRTRNVGSYLPNGYGLHDMGGNVWELCLDEYNKNFYRRSPKENPVAGVSDIEALMEDFTSVQTRRVSRGGSWNTPGPASVASRGSDKPTNTNGWLGFRCAKSAPRQQDAEANPSSDTAE
;
A
#
# COMPACT_ATOMS: atom_id res chain seq x y z
N MET A 1 73.40 -0.65 38.22
CA MET A 1 72.26 -1.06 39.08
C MET A 1 71.15 -0.01 38.96
N LYS A 2 69.88 -0.43 38.95
CA LYS A 2 68.60 0.31 39.20
C LYS A 2 68.59 1.84 38.97
N HIS A 3 67.92 2.32 37.90
CA HIS A 3 66.58 2.97 37.94
C HIS A 3 66.56 4.31 38.71
N ASN A 4 66.25 5.46 38.11
CA ASN A 4 64.89 5.77 37.64
C ASN A 4 64.78 7.01 36.71
N LYS A 5 63.84 6.90 35.76
CA LYS A 5 63.00 7.92 35.08
C LYS A 5 63.35 9.43 35.04
N LYS A 6 63.22 9.94 33.80
CA LYS A 6 62.59 11.19 33.29
C LYS A 6 63.46 12.37 32.83
N CYS A 7 63.14 12.80 31.60
CA CYS A 7 63.13 14.16 31.04
C CYS A 7 64.43 14.97 31.06
N LEU A 8 65.11 15.02 29.91
CA LEU A 8 65.97 16.15 29.54
C LEU A 8 66.22 16.23 28.04
N LEU A 9 66.59 17.45 27.63
CA LEU A 9 67.18 17.95 26.38
C LEU A 9 66.21 18.48 25.31
N SER A 10 66.09 19.80 25.04
CA SER A 10 67.09 20.87 24.80
C SER A 10 68.01 20.55 23.61
N LEU A 11 68.00 21.22 22.44
CA LEU A 11 67.76 22.63 22.07
C LEU A 11 68.92 23.57 22.49
N PHE A 12 69.41 24.35 21.51
CA PHE A 12 70.63 25.18 21.47
C PHE A 12 71.96 24.40 21.28
N ALA A 13 72.97 24.90 20.54
CA ALA A 13 73.27 26.31 20.21
C ALA A 13 74.01 26.54 18.85
N PHE A 14 73.83 27.74 18.28
CA PHE A 14 74.76 28.57 17.46
C PHE A 14 75.34 27.98 16.14
N VAL A 15 75.16 28.65 14.98
CA VAL A 15 76.06 29.68 14.36
C VAL A 15 75.40 30.09 13.00
N PHE A 16 75.34 31.34 12.46
CA PHE A 16 75.92 32.66 12.83
C PHE A 16 75.06 33.90 12.40
N LEU A 17 75.67 34.95 11.81
CA LEU A 17 75.23 36.35 11.69
C LEU A 17 74.99 36.90 10.25
N PHE A 18 73.92 37.71 10.12
CA PHE A 18 73.77 38.98 9.38
C PHE A 18 73.50 39.14 7.85
N SER A 19 72.42 39.93 7.61
CA SER A 19 72.18 40.96 6.58
C SER A 19 72.07 40.63 5.08
N CYS A 20 70.83 40.70 4.56
CA CYS A 20 70.39 41.75 3.63
C CYS A 20 68.85 41.81 3.53
N VAL A 21 68.29 42.99 3.24
CA VAL A 21 66.84 43.23 3.18
C VAL A 21 66.24 42.72 1.86
N ARG A 22 65.13 41.96 1.92
CA ARG A 22 64.11 41.86 0.86
C ARG A 22 62.73 41.58 1.46
N THR A 23 61.69 42.05 0.77
CA THR A 23 60.27 42.11 1.16
C THR A 23 59.59 40.74 1.29
N PRO A 24 58.43 40.65 1.99
CA PRO A 24 57.79 39.36 2.28
C PRO A 24 57.19 38.72 1.02
N GLN A 25 57.56 37.47 0.75
CA GLN A 25 56.89 36.65 -0.25
C GLN A 25 55.73 35.90 0.40
N GLN A 26 54.52 36.37 0.12
CA GLN A 26 53.25 35.84 0.61
C GLN A 26 53.03 34.42 0.07
N LYS A 27 53.14 33.40 0.93
CA LYS A 27 52.68 32.04 0.59
C LYS A 27 51.16 32.00 0.64
N VAL A 28 50.53 32.36 -0.48
CA VAL A 28 49.11 32.09 -0.71
C VAL A 28 48.94 30.58 -0.82
N SER A 29 48.27 29.97 0.15
CA SER A 29 47.68 28.66 -0.06
C SER A 29 46.46 28.86 -0.95
N GLU A 30 46.58 28.52 -2.24
CA GLU A 30 45.43 28.46 -3.14
C GLU A 30 44.47 27.38 -2.63
N SER A 31 43.44 27.80 -1.91
CA SER A 31 42.27 26.96 -1.71
C SER A 31 41.58 26.83 -3.07
N LEU A 32 41.49 25.59 -3.57
CA LEU A 32 40.71 25.29 -4.77
C LEU A 32 39.29 25.86 -4.58
N PRO A 33 38.71 26.54 -5.58
CA PRO A 33 37.36 27.07 -5.46
C PRO A 33 36.38 25.92 -5.21
N ALA A 34 35.53 26.06 -4.20
CA ALA A 34 34.52 25.07 -3.88
C ALA A 34 33.62 24.81 -5.10
N LEU A 35 33.34 23.53 -5.39
CA LEU A 35 32.49 23.14 -6.52
C LEU A 35 31.14 23.85 -6.46
N THR A 36 30.81 24.61 -7.50
CA THR A 36 29.49 25.22 -7.68
C THR A 36 28.51 24.22 -8.28
N ALA A 37 27.21 24.40 -8.04
CA ALA A 37 26.16 23.56 -8.62
C ALA A 37 26.24 23.50 -10.16
N ASN A 38 26.62 24.60 -10.83
CA ASN A 38 26.80 24.63 -12.29
C ASN A 38 27.95 23.72 -12.74
N LEU A 39 29.11 23.78 -12.08
CA LEU A 39 30.25 22.93 -12.43
C LEU A 39 30.02 21.46 -12.06
N ALA A 40 29.22 21.20 -11.01
CA ALA A 40 28.73 19.87 -10.70
C ALA A 40 27.78 19.33 -11.79
N ALA A 41 26.88 20.17 -12.30
CA ALA A 41 25.97 19.82 -13.38
C ALA A 41 26.70 19.57 -14.71
N GLU A 42 27.71 20.37 -15.06
CA GLU A 42 28.55 20.14 -16.25
C GLU A 42 29.30 18.81 -16.16
N LYS A 43 29.98 18.54 -15.04
CA LYS A 43 30.62 17.23 -14.76
C LYS A 43 29.62 16.07 -14.88
N GLY A 44 28.41 16.26 -14.35
CA GLY A 44 27.37 15.26 -14.39
C GLY A 44 26.83 15.01 -15.80
N LYS A 45 26.59 16.04 -16.62
CA LYS A 45 26.11 15.88 -18.00
C LYS A 45 27.06 15.06 -18.87
N ALA A 46 28.38 15.19 -18.66
CA ALA A 46 29.38 14.46 -19.42
C ALA A 46 29.54 12.98 -19.00
N SER A 47 28.95 12.55 -17.88
CA SER A 47 29.23 11.24 -17.26
C SER A 47 28.01 10.44 -16.81
N VAL A 48 26.90 11.10 -16.45
CA VAL A 48 25.75 10.46 -15.80
C VAL A 48 24.75 10.02 -16.86
N VAL A 49 24.59 8.71 -16.97
CA VAL A 49 23.70 8.05 -17.93
C VAL A 49 22.41 7.61 -17.25
N ARG A 50 21.31 7.61 -18.00
CA ARG A 50 20.06 6.97 -17.61
C ARG A 50 20.14 5.49 -18.01
N ILE A 51 19.91 4.60 -17.05
CA ILE A 51 19.86 3.15 -17.26
C ILE A 51 18.40 2.72 -17.47
N THR A 52 18.16 1.89 -18.47
CA THR A 52 16.80 1.48 -18.88
C THR A 52 16.76 0.02 -19.35
N GLY A 53 15.83 -0.78 -18.82
CA GLY A 53 15.50 -2.14 -19.30
C GLY A 53 14.42 -2.18 -20.39
N GLY A 54 14.19 -3.33 -21.04
CA GLY A 54 13.40 -3.46 -22.29
C GLY A 54 11.94 -2.94 -22.33
N ASN A 55 11.48 -2.67 -23.57
CA ASN A 55 10.25 -2.00 -24.01
C ASN A 55 10.13 -0.51 -23.63
N LEU A 56 10.55 0.34 -24.58
CA LEU A 56 10.73 1.81 -24.58
C LEU A 56 9.54 2.68 -24.10
N THR A 57 8.42 2.10 -23.64
CA THR A 57 7.18 2.81 -23.31
C THR A 57 6.80 2.79 -21.83
N LYS A 58 7.37 1.90 -21.01
CA LYS A 58 7.21 1.90 -19.53
C LYS A 58 8.35 1.08 -18.90
N ILE A 59 9.35 1.75 -18.37
CA ILE A 59 10.59 1.13 -17.90
C ILE A 59 10.89 1.63 -16.48
N GLY A 60 11.28 0.70 -15.58
CA GLY A 60 11.95 1.07 -14.34
C GLY A 60 13.31 1.67 -14.67
N ALA A 61 13.39 2.99 -14.67
CA ALA A 61 14.62 3.71 -14.96
C ALA A 61 15.48 3.82 -13.70
N GLY A 62 16.79 3.80 -13.91
CA GLY A 62 17.78 4.21 -12.92
C GLY A 62 18.78 5.19 -13.51
N SER A 63 19.77 5.55 -12.71
CA SER A 63 20.91 6.37 -13.09
C SER A 63 22.19 5.54 -13.00
N GLY A 64 23.22 5.92 -13.73
CA GLY A 64 24.55 5.36 -13.61
C GLY A 64 25.58 6.41 -14.02
N PHE A 65 26.86 6.13 -13.80
CA PHE A 65 27.91 7.05 -14.25
C PHE A 65 29.19 6.32 -14.65
N PHE A 66 29.97 6.94 -15.53
CA PHE A 66 31.24 6.39 -15.97
C PHE A 66 32.28 6.40 -14.85
N VAL A 67 32.93 5.25 -14.65
CA VAL A 67 34.06 5.04 -13.71
C VAL A 67 35.36 4.70 -14.43
N GLN A 68 35.25 4.15 -15.64
CA GLN A 68 36.28 4.04 -16.68
C GLN A 68 35.60 4.39 -18.02
N PRO A 69 36.31 4.73 -19.10
CA PRO A 69 35.68 5.22 -20.33
C PRO A 69 34.57 4.30 -20.85
N ASP A 70 34.77 2.99 -20.73
CA ASP A 70 33.87 1.94 -21.21
C ASP A 70 33.06 1.22 -20.11
N LYS A 71 33.10 1.74 -18.87
CA LYS A 71 32.43 1.12 -17.71
C LYS A 71 31.58 2.11 -16.93
N VAL A 72 30.33 1.71 -16.73
CA VAL A 72 29.32 2.46 -15.99
C VAL A 72 29.00 1.71 -14.70
N VAL A 73 29.01 2.40 -13.57
CA VAL A 73 28.44 1.87 -12.32
C VAL A 73 26.98 2.27 -12.19
N THR A 74 26.16 1.38 -11.62
CA THR A 74 24.79 1.62 -11.17
C THR A 74 24.51 0.74 -9.94
N ASN A 75 23.33 0.87 -9.34
CA ASN A 75 22.85 -0.13 -8.39
C ASN A 75 22.47 -1.45 -9.07
N LEU A 76 22.54 -2.54 -8.32
CA LEU A 76 22.20 -3.88 -8.80
C LEU A 76 20.70 -4.00 -9.09
N HIS A 77 19.83 -3.48 -8.23
CA HIS A 77 18.37 -3.54 -8.41
C HIS A 77 17.86 -2.86 -9.69
N VAL A 78 18.60 -1.89 -10.23
CA VAL A 78 18.29 -1.20 -11.49
C VAL A 78 18.40 -2.17 -12.69
N VAL A 79 19.21 -3.22 -12.59
CA VAL A 79 19.57 -4.10 -13.72
C VAL A 79 19.33 -5.59 -13.48
N ALA A 80 19.07 -6.04 -12.26
CA ALA A 80 18.89 -7.46 -11.93
C ALA A 80 17.62 -8.11 -12.54
N ARG A 81 16.75 -7.33 -13.20
CA ARG A 81 15.56 -7.83 -13.89
C ARG A 81 15.92 -8.26 -15.32
N PRO A 82 15.72 -9.53 -15.72
CA PRO A 82 16.12 -10.01 -17.05
C PRO A 82 15.50 -9.22 -18.21
N GLY A 83 16.34 -8.69 -19.09
CA GLY A 83 15.94 -7.98 -20.30
C GLY A 83 17.12 -7.31 -20.99
N PRO A 84 16.93 -6.70 -22.18
CA PRO A 84 17.95 -5.85 -22.77
C PRO A 84 18.08 -4.58 -21.92
N ILE A 85 19.31 -4.17 -21.60
CA ILE A 85 19.60 -2.93 -20.88
C ILE A 85 20.34 -1.96 -21.80
N PHE A 86 19.97 -0.69 -21.69
CA PHE A 86 20.58 0.41 -22.40
C PHE A 86 21.01 1.53 -21.45
N ALA A 87 22.14 2.15 -21.74
CA ALA A 87 22.60 3.39 -21.13
C ALA A 87 22.44 4.55 -22.12
N LYS A 88 21.91 5.68 -21.66
CA LYS A 88 21.73 6.91 -22.47
C LYS A 88 22.29 8.13 -21.73
N LEU A 89 23.15 8.92 -22.38
CA LEU A 89 23.68 10.17 -21.81
C LEU A 89 22.63 11.30 -21.83
N SER A 90 22.79 12.32 -20.97
CA SER A 90 21.91 13.50 -21.00
C SER A 90 22.09 14.26 -22.31
N ASP A 91 20.98 14.74 -22.87
CA ASP A 91 20.91 15.63 -24.04
C ASP A 91 21.45 15.05 -25.37
N ASP A 92 21.98 13.83 -25.37
CA ASP A 92 22.43 13.07 -26.53
C ASP A 92 21.30 12.15 -27.05
N GLU A 93 21.30 11.79 -28.34
CA GLU A 93 20.46 10.71 -28.87
C GLU A 93 21.15 9.34 -28.80
N THR A 94 22.45 9.31 -28.52
CA THR A 94 23.26 8.10 -28.41
C THR A 94 22.74 7.18 -27.29
N ILE A 95 22.44 5.94 -27.68
CA ILE A 95 22.01 4.85 -26.80
C ILE A 95 23.04 3.73 -26.94
N TRP A 96 23.70 3.37 -25.84
CA TRP A 96 24.63 2.24 -25.79
C TRP A 96 23.95 1.01 -25.22
N MET A 97 24.19 -0.15 -25.84
CA MET A 97 23.84 -1.42 -25.22
C MET A 97 24.84 -1.77 -24.11
N ILE A 98 24.34 -2.41 -23.06
CA ILE A 98 25.17 -3.08 -22.07
C ILE A 98 25.62 -4.42 -22.64
N GLU A 99 26.94 -4.63 -22.75
CA GLU A 99 27.51 -5.88 -23.29
C GLU A 99 27.52 -6.98 -22.21
N GLY A 100 27.78 -6.59 -20.96
CA GLY A 100 27.94 -7.52 -19.86
C GLY A 100 28.23 -6.84 -18.52
N VAL A 101 28.44 -7.67 -17.50
CA VAL A 101 28.81 -7.25 -16.14
C VAL A 101 30.30 -7.50 -15.95
N ALA A 102 31.03 -6.46 -15.55
CA ALA A 102 32.47 -6.52 -15.30
C ALA A 102 32.83 -6.88 -13.85
N ALA A 103 31.95 -6.52 -12.91
CA ALA A 103 31.98 -6.91 -11.50
C ALA A 103 30.64 -6.53 -10.83
N TYR A 104 30.27 -7.19 -9.74
CA TYR A 104 29.11 -6.81 -8.92
C TYR A 104 29.32 -7.17 -7.44
N ASP A 105 28.59 -6.50 -6.57
CA ASP A 105 28.51 -6.75 -5.13
C ASP A 105 27.03 -6.73 -4.74
N MET A 106 26.49 -7.88 -4.34
CA MET A 106 25.08 -8.03 -3.98
C MET A 106 24.75 -7.40 -2.63
N GLU A 107 25.65 -7.54 -1.64
CA GLU A 107 25.41 -7.12 -0.27
C GLU A 107 25.33 -5.58 -0.15
N ASN A 108 26.02 -4.90 -1.07
CA ASN A 108 26.08 -3.45 -1.18
C ASN A 108 25.32 -2.87 -2.38
N ASP A 109 24.50 -3.69 -3.08
CA ASP A 109 23.67 -3.25 -4.22
C ASP A 109 24.47 -2.48 -5.29
N LEU A 110 25.64 -3.00 -5.70
CA LEU A 110 26.50 -2.38 -6.71
C LEU A 110 26.75 -3.30 -7.91
N VAL A 111 26.83 -2.70 -9.09
CA VAL A 111 27.21 -3.40 -10.32
C VAL A 111 27.95 -2.48 -11.28
N ILE A 112 29.01 -3.01 -11.88
CA ILE A 112 29.84 -2.35 -12.89
C ILE A 112 29.53 -3.00 -14.23
N LEU A 113 28.91 -2.23 -15.11
CA LEU A 113 28.49 -2.63 -16.45
C LEU A 113 29.60 -2.31 -17.45
N LYS A 114 29.89 -3.25 -18.35
CA LYS A 114 30.67 -3.01 -19.57
C LYS A 114 29.72 -2.54 -20.67
N ILE A 115 30.05 -1.40 -21.30
CA ILE A 115 29.26 -0.83 -22.39
C ILE A 115 30.05 -0.83 -23.71
N ALA A 116 29.30 -0.77 -24.81
CA ALA A 116 29.85 -0.73 -26.18
C ALA A 116 30.38 0.65 -26.61
N GLY A 117 30.13 1.71 -25.82
CA GLY A 117 30.57 3.08 -26.09
C GLY A 117 31.64 3.57 -25.11
N GLU A 118 32.04 4.83 -25.27
CA GLU A 118 32.94 5.53 -24.34
C GLU A 118 32.31 6.84 -23.84
N GLY A 119 32.55 7.17 -22.57
CA GLY A 119 32.14 8.44 -21.94
C GLY A 119 33.16 8.95 -20.93
N VAL A 120 32.87 10.08 -20.28
CA VAL A 120 33.84 10.78 -19.40
C VAL A 120 33.78 10.25 -17.96
N PRO A 121 34.84 9.62 -17.41
CA PRO A 121 34.78 9.06 -16.06
C PRO A 121 34.79 10.12 -14.95
N LEU A 122 34.02 9.88 -13.89
CA LEU A 122 34.12 10.63 -12.64
C LEU A 122 35.13 9.98 -11.68
N SER A 123 35.94 10.82 -11.03
CA SER A 123 36.94 10.34 -10.05
C SER A 123 36.33 10.11 -8.67
N LEU A 124 36.78 9.06 -7.98
CA LEU A 124 36.23 8.62 -6.69
C LEU A 124 36.99 9.26 -5.50
N ALA A 125 36.26 9.96 -4.63
CA ALA A 125 36.76 10.47 -3.35
C ALA A 125 36.99 9.34 -2.33
N ASN A 126 37.71 9.60 -1.24
CA ASN A 126 37.75 8.71 -0.08
C ASN A 126 36.50 8.93 0.79
N SER A 127 35.56 7.98 0.79
CA SER A 127 34.31 8.13 1.57
C SER A 127 34.54 8.10 3.08
N ASP A 128 35.60 7.44 3.58
CA ASP A 128 35.97 7.47 5.00
C ASP A 128 36.43 8.86 5.50
N ALA A 129 36.73 9.78 4.58
CA ALA A 129 37.08 11.16 4.93
C ALA A 129 35.86 12.10 5.01
N ALA A 130 34.65 11.61 4.67
CA ALA A 130 33.42 12.37 4.66
C ALA A 130 33.00 12.85 6.06
N ARG A 131 32.55 14.09 6.17
CA ARG A 131 32.15 14.71 7.44
C ARG A 131 30.71 15.20 7.43
N ASN A 132 30.05 15.09 8.58
CA ASN A 132 28.70 15.62 8.76
C ASN A 132 28.70 17.14 8.52
N GLY A 133 27.70 17.63 7.79
CA GLY A 133 27.61 19.02 7.33
C GLY A 133 28.33 19.33 6.02
N GLU A 134 29.12 18.40 5.44
CA GLU A 134 29.71 18.61 4.12
C GLU A 134 28.63 18.64 3.02
N ARG A 135 28.78 19.57 2.07
CA ARG A 135 27.86 19.72 0.95
C ARG A 135 28.07 18.62 -0.09
N VAL A 136 26.96 18.06 -0.55
CA VAL A 136 26.92 17.04 -1.60
C VAL A 136 25.94 17.41 -2.70
N TYR A 137 26.22 16.90 -3.90
CA TYR A 137 25.40 17.06 -5.10
C TYR A 137 25.01 15.67 -5.61
N ALA A 138 23.75 15.28 -5.43
CA ALA A 138 23.21 14.06 -6.01
C ALA A 138 22.78 14.33 -7.46
N ILE A 139 23.14 13.46 -8.39
CA ILE A 139 22.86 13.64 -9.84
C ILE A 139 22.19 12.39 -10.40
N GLY A 140 21.08 12.54 -11.12
CA GLY A 140 20.35 11.42 -11.69
C GLY A 140 19.12 11.80 -12.51
N TYR A 141 18.26 10.82 -12.77
CA TYR A 141 17.06 10.91 -13.62
C TYR A 141 15.79 10.55 -12.82
N PRO A 142 15.30 11.43 -11.93
CA PRO A 142 14.08 11.18 -11.14
C PRO A 142 12.88 10.81 -12.01
N GLY A 143 12.16 9.76 -11.62
CA GLY A 143 11.05 9.17 -12.37
C GLY A 143 11.42 8.63 -13.75
N GLY A 144 12.72 8.49 -14.06
CA GLY A 144 13.21 8.24 -15.43
C GLY A 144 13.10 9.44 -16.37
N GLY A 145 12.75 10.62 -15.84
CA GLY A 145 12.49 11.84 -16.59
C GLY A 145 13.76 12.57 -17.04
N ALA A 146 13.76 13.89 -16.88
CA ALA A 146 14.90 14.74 -17.22
C ALA A 146 16.05 14.59 -16.22
N TYR A 147 17.27 14.88 -16.69
CA TYR A 147 18.46 15.02 -15.86
C TYR A 147 18.23 16.06 -14.75
N LYS A 148 18.54 15.71 -13.50
CA LYS A 148 18.43 16.57 -12.33
C LYS A 148 19.68 16.48 -11.46
N LEU A 149 20.06 17.62 -10.90
CA LEU A 149 20.99 17.74 -9.78
C LEU A 149 20.20 18.22 -8.55
N THR A 150 20.40 17.59 -7.40
CA THR A 150 19.87 18.02 -6.10
C THR A 150 21.02 18.30 -5.13
N GLU A 151 21.00 19.45 -4.47
CA GLU A 151 21.94 19.79 -3.40
C GLU A 151 21.49 19.21 -2.05
N GLY A 152 22.45 18.88 -1.18
CA GLY A 152 22.18 18.51 0.20
C GLY A 152 23.43 18.52 1.07
N MET A 153 23.30 18.00 2.29
CA MET A 153 24.40 17.85 3.24
C MET A 153 24.48 16.42 3.77
N ILE A 154 25.69 15.96 4.10
CA ILE A 154 25.91 14.70 4.81
C ILE A 154 25.39 14.84 6.25
N ARG A 155 24.58 13.89 6.70
CA ARG A 155 24.06 13.79 8.07
C ARG A 155 24.80 12.76 8.90
N SER A 156 25.10 11.61 8.31
CA SER A 156 26.04 10.63 8.85
C SER A 156 26.91 10.06 7.73
N SER A 157 28.21 9.96 7.95
CA SER A 157 29.14 9.27 7.05
C SER A 157 29.26 7.75 7.30
N ARG A 158 28.59 7.23 8.35
CA ARG A 158 28.42 5.80 8.66
C ARG A 158 27.07 5.59 9.33
N TYR A 159 25.99 5.61 8.56
CA TYR A 159 24.68 5.20 9.04
C TYR A 159 24.58 3.67 9.01
N LYS A 160 24.28 3.06 10.18
CA LYS A 160 24.35 1.61 10.44
C LYS A 160 25.64 0.95 9.90
N ASP A 161 26.76 1.68 9.97
CA ASP A 161 28.06 1.36 9.36
C ASP A 161 28.07 1.00 7.84
N LYS A 162 26.92 1.07 7.15
CA LYS A 162 26.72 0.64 5.76
C LYS A 162 26.64 1.79 4.76
N TRP A 163 25.97 2.90 5.10
CA TRP A 163 25.62 3.95 4.13
C TRP A 163 26.01 5.37 4.55
N LEU A 164 26.18 6.25 3.57
CA LEU A 164 26.11 7.69 3.76
C LEU A 164 24.64 8.11 3.85
N GLN A 165 24.25 8.79 4.92
CA GLN A 165 22.92 9.39 5.08
C GLN A 165 23.00 10.89 4.78
N THR A 166 22.10 11.41 3.95
CA THR A 166 22.16 12.80 3.46
C THR A 166 20.78 13.46 3.36
N THR A 167 20.76 14.80 3.26
CA THR A 167 19.54 15.58 2.96
C THR A 167 19.34 15.88 1.46
N ALA A 168 20.14 15.28 0.58
CA ALA A 168 20.03 15.54 -0.86
C ALA A 168 18.83 14.75 -1.40
N ASN A 169 17.66 15.40 -1.51
CA ASN A 169 16.40 14.75 -1.87
C ASN A 169 16.49 14.02 -3.23
N ILE A 170 16.58 12.69 -3.18
CA ILE A 170 16.47 11.79 -4.31
C ILE A 170 15.10 11.08 -4.32
N SER A 171 14.78 10.47 -5.45
CA SER A 171 13.58 9.64 -5.65
C SER A 171 13.88 8.50 -6.62
N GLN A 172 12.95 7.57 -6.80
CA GLN A 172 13.02 6.50 -7.80
C GLN A 172 13.55 7.05 -9.15
N GLY A 173 14.52 6.37 -9.76
CA GLY A 173 15.22 6.86 -10.95
C GLY A 173 16.59 7.50 -10.68
N ASN A 174 16.87 7.95 -9.45
CA ASN A 174 18.21 8.41 -9.06
C ASN A 174 19.14 7.28 -8.61
N SER A 175 18.60 6.09 -8.31
CA SER A 175 19.37 4.91 -7.90
C SER A 175 20.49 4.62 -8.91
N GLY A 176 21.72 4.46 -8.43
CA GLY A 176 22.95 4.31 -9.19
C GLY A 176 23.62 5.63 -9.61
N GLY A 177 22.97 6.77 -9.40
CA GLY A 177 23.49 8.11 -9.72
C GLY A 177 24.56 8.59 -8.73
N PRO A 178 25.60 9.32 -9.20
CA PRO A 178 26.71 9.72 -8.34
C PRO A 178 26.31 10.83 -7.38
N MET A 179 26.90 10.78 -6.19
CA MET A 179 26.87 11.85 -5.21
C MET A 179 28.26 12.49 -5.12
N LEU A 180 28.37 13.74 -5.58
CA LEU A 180 29.64 14.48 -5.63
C LEU A 180 29.86 15.29 -4.36
N ASN A 181 31.10 15.33 -3.86
CA ASN A 181 31.52 16.23 -2.78
C ASN A 181 31.90 17.63 -3.32
N GLY A 182 32.34 18.53 -2.43
CA GLY A 182 32.81 19.88 -2.76
C GLY A 182 34.05 20.00 -3.67
N GLU A 183 34.74 18.88 -4.00
CA GLU A 183 35.81 18.84 -5.02
C GLU A 183 35.28 18.37 -6.40
N GLY A 184 34.01 17.94 -6.45
CA GLY A 184 33.42 17.28 -7.62
C GLY A 184 34.01 15.92 -7.89
N LYS A 185 34.26 15.15 -6.82
CA LYS A 185 34.60 13.72 -6.82
C LYS A 185 33.46 12.93 -6.19
N VAL A 186 33.22 11.71 -6.66
CA VAL A 186 32.14 10.85 -6.17
C VAL A 186 32.48 10.33 -4.79
N ILE A 187 31.62 10.62 -3.81
CA ILE A 187 31.75 10.15 -2.42
C ILE A 187 30.74 9.05 -2.08
N GLY A 188 29.63 8.95 -2.82
CA GLY A 188 28.69 7.85 -2.73
C GLY A 188 27.89 7.62 -4.01
N ILE A 189 27.17 6.50 -4.06
CA ILE A 189 26.27 6.09 -5.13
C ILE A 189 24.86 6.03 -4.56
N SER A 190 23.96 6.90 -5.01
CA SER A 190 22.58 7.02 -4.50
C SER A 190 21.84 5.69 -4.61
N THR A 191 21.17 5.18 -3.56
CA THR A 191 20.49 3.87 -3.57
C THR A 191 19.06 3.91 -3.02
N ALA A 192 18.88 4.37 -1.78
CA ALA A 192 17.62 4.30 -1.03
C ALA A 192 17.19 5.67 -0.46
N VAL A 193 15.94 5.78 -0.06
CA VAL A 193 15.35 7.00 0.52
C VAL A 193 14.27 6.61 1.54
N ASP A 194 14.20 7.34 2.65
CA ASP A 194 13.08 7.33 3.59
C ASP A 194 12.42 8.74 3.63
N ASP A 195 11.41 8.93 4.47
CA ASP A 195 10.65 10.19 4.53
C ASP A 195 11.48 11.41 4.96
N SER A 196 12.65 11.20 5.58
CA SER A 196 13.53 12.25 6.10
C SER A 196 14.87 12.38 5.37
N PHE A 197 15.43 11.28 4.85
CA PHE A 197 16.81 11.19 4.38
C PHE A 197 17.00 10.34 3.13
N SER A 198 18.10 10.61 2.42
CA SER A 198 18.52 9.91 1.22
C SER A 198 19.88 9.24 1.43
N TYR A 199 19.97 7.96 1.05
CA TYR A 199 21.10 7.08 1.33
C TYR A 199 21.95 6.82 0.08
N ALA A 200 23.27 6.72 0.30
CA ALA A 200 24.23 6.40 -0.75
C ALA A 200 25.25 5.35 -0.29
N VAL A 201 25.54 4.39 -1.17
CA VAL A 201 26.61 3.40 -0.99
C VAL A 201 27.97 4.11 -1.01
N PRO A 202 28.83 3.97 0.00
CA PRO A 202 30.12 4.66 0.06
C PRO A 202 31.06 4.35 -1.12
N SER A 203 31.72 5.38 -1.67
CA SER A 203 32.59 5.22 -2.86
C SER A 203 33.79 4.30 -2.65
N ASN A 204 34.22 4.03 -1.41
CA ASN A 204 35.30 3.08 -1.13
C ASN A 204 34.92 1.62 -1.42
N LEU A 205 33.64 1.23 -1.31
CA LEU A 205 33.17 -0.11 -1.72
C LEU A 205 33.31 -0.27 -3.24
N LEU A 206 32.91 0.74 -4.00
CA LEU A 206 33.12 0.79 -5.45
C LEU A 206 34.60 0.74 -5.85
N LYS A 207 35.51 1.39 -5.09
CA LYS A 207 36.97 1.26 -5.32
C LYS A 207 37.46 -0.17 -5.09
N ALA A 208 36.99 -0.83 -4.03
CA ALA A 208 37.34 -2.22 -3.75
C ALA A 208 36.86 -3.14 -4.88
N LEU A 209 35.62 -2.95 -5.36
CA LEU A 209 35.05 -3.69 -6.49
C LEU A 209 35.82 -3.44 -7.80
N LEU A 210 36.19 -2.19 -8.10
CA LEU A 210 37.02 -1.81 -9.25
C LEU A 210 38.45 -2.36 -9.19
N SER A 211 38.92 -2.78 -8.01
CA SER A 211 40.26 -3.35 -7.82
C SER A 211 40.30 -4.87 -8.06
N GLN A 212 39.15 -5.51 -8.27
CA GLN A 212 39.06 -6.92 -8.60
C GLN A 212 39.43 -7.18 -10.08
N PRO A 213 39.94 -8.38 -10.44
CA PRO A 213 40.22 -8.73 -11.83
C PRO A 213 38.94 -8.69 -12.68
N ALA A 214 38.90 -7.80 -13.68
CA ALA A 214 37.74 -7.64 -14.54
C ALA A 214 37.63 -8.78 -15.57
N GLN A 215 36.70 -9.71 -15.34
CA GLN A 215 36.21 -10.63 -16.36
C GLN A 215 34.79 -10.18 -16.74
N VAL A 216 34.60 -9.70 -17.97
CA VAL A 216 33.26 -9.31 -18.44
C VAL A 216 32.45 -10.56 -18.75
N GLU A 217 31.40 -10.78 -17.96
CA GLU A 217 30.41 -11.82 -18.20
C GLU A 217 29.30 -11.26 -19.11
N PRO A 218 28.96 -11.92 -20.24
CA PRO A 218 27.85 -11.50 -21.08
C PRO A 218 26.54 -11.42 -20.30
N LEU A 219 25.77 -10.36 -20.51
CA LEU A 219 24.57 -10.07 -19.71
C LEU A 219 23.55 -11.23 -19.71
N VAL A 220 23.45 -11.95 -20.83
CA VAL A 220 22.58 -13.14 -21.00
C VAL A 220 23.02 -14.33 -20.14
N ASP A 221 24.32 -14.46 -19.87
CA ASP A 221 24.87 -15.52 -19.02
C ASP A 221 24.78 -15.15 -17.54
N TRP A 222 25.06 -13.89 -17.20
CA TRP A 222 24.88 -13.35 -15.86
C TRP A 222 23.44 -13.55 -15.33
N TYR A 223 22.43 -13.31 -16.16
CA TYR A 223 21.03 -13.58 -15.81
C TYR A 223 20.67 -15.07 -15.63
N LYS A 224 21.54 -16.03 -15.99
CA LYS A 224 21.30 -17.46 -15.72
C LYS A 224 21.69 -17.84 -14.29
N GLN A 225 22.56 -17.05 -13.64
CA GLN A 225 23.03 -17.32 -12.29
C GLN A 225 21.87 -17.35 -11.29
N LYS A 226 21.85 -18.37 -10.42
CA LYS A 226 20.78 -18.54 -9.43
C LYS A 226 20.66 -17.34 -8.49
N ARG A 227 21.78 -16.82 -8.00
CA ARG A 227 21.85 -15.66 -7.07
C ARG A 227 21.24 -14.40 -7.67
N ILE A 228 21.65 -14.04 -8.89
CA ILE A 228 21.10 -12.89 -9.63
C ILE A 228 19.61 -13.05 -9.90
N ARG A 229 19.16 -14.26 -10.26
CA ARG A 229 17.74 -14.55 -10.44
C ARG A 229 16.97 -14.42 -9.13
N ALA A 230 17.50 -14.95 -8.03
CA ALA A 230 16.88 -14.84 -6.70
C ALA A 230 16.67 -13.36 -6.34
N TYR A 231 17.73 -12.56 -6.42
CA TYR A 231 17.68 -11.11 -6.24
C TYR A 231 16.65 -10.42 -7.15
N GLY A 232 16.59 -10.77 -8.44
CA GLY A 232 15.58 -10.27 -9.37
C GLY A 232 14.13 -10.64 -9.01
N TYR A 233 13.91 -11.80 -8.37
CA TYR A 233 12.60 -12.18 -7.81
C TYR A 233 12.32 -11.44 -6.50
N HIS A 234 13.27 -11.32 -5.58
CA HIS A 234 13.15 -10.56 -4.33
C HIS A 234 12.69 -9.12 -4.57
N GLN A 235 13.41 -8.40 -5.44
CA GLN A 235 13.07 -7.02 -5.83
C GLN A 235 11.69 -6.89 -6.47
N ARG A 236 11.22 -7.91 -7.21
CA ARG A 236 9.87 -7.94 -7.78
C ARG A 236 8.80 -8.26 -6.73
N GLY A 237 9.17 -9.02 -5.70
CA GLY A 237 8.38 -9.24 -4.49
C GLY A 237 8.18 -7.95 -3.71
N GLU A 238 9.25 -7.19 -3.48
CA GLU A 238 9.21 -5.87 -2.81
C GLU A 238 8.35 -4.85 -3.56
N ASP A 239 8.50 -4.71 -4.89
CA ASP A 239 7.61 -3.88 -5.74
C ASP A 239 6.13 -4.18 -5.46
N LYS A 240 5.78 -5.47 -5.46
CA LYS A 240 4.39 -5.95 -5.26
C LYS A 240 3.93 -5.75 -3.82
N TYR A 241 4.80 -5.94 -2.85
CA TYR A 241 4.55 -5.67 -1.43
C TYR A 241 4.23 -4.19 -1.21
N ASN A 242 5.04 -3.29 -1.78
CA ASN A 242 4.81 -1.84 -1.79
C ASN A 242 3.54 -1.41 -2.55
N TRP A 243 2.97 -2.30 -3.39
CA TRP A 243 1.66 -2.12 -4.02
C TRP A 243 0.52 -2.84 -3.29
N ASN A 244 0.79 -3.40 -2.10
CA ASN A 244 -0.12 -4.21 -1.29
C ASN A 244 -0.69 -5.45 -2.01
N ASP A 245 0.06 -6.03 -2.97
CA ASP A 245 -0.24 -7.33 -3.58
C ASP A 245 0.54 -8.44 -2.89
N TYR A 246 0.19 -8.70 -1.62
CA TYR A 246 0.92 -9.61 -0.73
C TYR A 246 1.02 -11.03 -1.29
N LYS A 247 -0.03 -11.54 -1.95
CA LYS A 247 -0.05 -12.87 -2.56
C LYS A 247 0.93 -12.96 -3.74
N ALA A 248 0.96 -11.97 -4.62
CA ALA A 248 1.90 -11.96 -5.73
C ALA A 248 3.34 -11.70 -5.25
N ALA A 249 3.53 -10.98 -4.14
CA ALA A 249 4.82 -10.74 -3.51
C ALA A 249 5.39 -12.03 -2.90
N ILE A 250 4.62 -12.75 -2.07
CA ILE A 250 5.00 -14.07 -1.52
C ILE A 250 5.34 -15.05 -2.64
N THR A 251 4.62 -15.02 -3.77
CA THR A 251 4.91 -15.89 -4.93
C THR A 251 6.32 -15.66 -5.49
N ASP A 252 6.77 -14.40 -5.58
CA ASP A 252 8.12 -14.09 -6.05
C ASP A 252 9.16 -14.37 -4.97
N LEU A 253 8.88 -14.04 -3.71
CA LEU A 253 9.79 -14.27 -2.59
C LEU A 253 10.05 -15.76 -2.34
N ASN A 254 9.02 -16.61 -2.49
CA ASN A 254 9.18 -18.07 -2.56
C ASN A 254 10.18 -18.46 -3.64
N ARG A 255 10.05 -17.89 -4.84
CA ARG A 255 10.97 -18.20 -5.93
C ARG A 255 12.38 -17.67 -5.71
N SER A 256 12.53 -16.56 -4.98
CA SER A 256 13.84 -16.07 -4.51
C SER A 256 14.51 -17.09 -3.60
N VAL A 257 13.83 -17.48 -2.52
CA VAL A 257 14.32 -18.44 -1.52
C VAL A 257 14.60 -19.83 -2.13
N GLU A 258 13.80 -20.29 -3.09
CA GLU A 258 14.07 -21.54 -3.82
C GLU A 258 15.35 -21.50 -4.68
N LEU A 259 15.73 -20.30 -5.16
CA LEU A 259 16.89 -20.11 -6.04
C LEU A 259 18.17 -19.88 -5.25
N ASP A 260 18.09 -19.12 -4.15
CA ASP A 260 19.16 -18.91 -3.19
C ASP A 260 18.65 -19.09 -1.74
N PRO A 261 18.75 -20.31 -1.17
CA PRO A 261 18.28 -20.61 0.19
C PRO A 261 19.06 -19.92 1.31
N GLU A 262 20.19 -19.29 1.01
CA GLU A 262 21.02 -18.56 1.97
C GLU A 262 20.85 -17.02 1.82
N PHE A 263 19.86 -16.56 1.03
CA PHE A 263 19.58 -15.14 0.85
C PHE A 263 18.66 -14.60 1.96
N THR A 264 19.26 -14.14 3.06
CA THR A 264 18.62 -13.67 4.30
C THR A 264 17.49 -12.65 4.04
N ASP A 265 17.76 -11.59 3.25
CA ASP A 265 16.77 -10.53 2.94
C ASP A 265 15.48 -11.10 2.35
N ALA A 266 15.56 -12.18 1.56
CA ALA A 266 14.38 -12.79 0.96
C ALA A 266 13.46 -13.46 1.99
N TYR A 267 14.02 -14.03 3.06
CA TYR A 267 13.24 -14.51 4.21
C TYR A 267 12.70 -13.33 5.03
N ALA A 268 13.53 -12.38 5.42
CA ALA A 268 13.10 -11.21 6.21
C ALA A 268 11.96 -10.45 5.53
N THR A 269 12.09 -10.22 4.21
CA THR A 269 11.05 -9.62 3.38
C THR A 269 9.81 -10.50 3.31
N ARG A 270 9.92 -11.81 3.06
CA ARG A 270 8.75 -12.72 3.05
C ARG A 270 8.04 -12.76 4.40
N GLY A 271 8.79 -12.65 5.49
CA GLY A 271 8.30 -12.43 6.85
C GLY A 271 7.44 -11.17 6.95
N ASN A 272 7.99 -10.00 6.59
CA ASN A 272 7.26 -8.73 6.53
C ASN A 272 5.95 -8.84 5.72
N VAL A 273 6.02 -9.38 4.48
CA VAL A 273 4.83 -9.57 3.64
C VAL A 273 3.80 -10.48 4.30
N ALA A 274 4.23 -11.57 4.93
CA ALA A 274 3.34 -12.50 5.61
C ALA A 274 2.70 -11.88 6.87
N VAL A 275 3.40 -11.03 7.63
CA VAL A 275 2.78 -10.29 8.76
C VAL A 275 1.64 -9.40 8.26
N HIS A 276 1.90 -8.48 7.34
CA HIS A 276 0.88 -7.55 6.84
C HIS A 276 -0.25 -8.26 6.09
N TYR A 277 0.03 -9.38 5.41
CA TYR A 277 -1.03 -10.20 4.84
C TYR A 277 -1.88 -10.84 5.94
N GLY A 278 -1.26 -11.39 6.98
CA GLY A 278 -1.96 -11.96 8.13
C GLY A 278 -2.84 -10.94 8.87
N GLU A 279 -2.34 -9.73 9.08
CA GLU A 279 -3.09 -8.59 9.63
C GLU A 279 -4.27 -8.21 8.74
N SER A 280 -4.06 -8.12 7.42
CA SER A 280 -5.12 -7.87 6.45
C SER A 280 -6.20 -8.95 6.54
N MET A 281 -5.83 -10.24 6.54
CA MET A 281 -6.80 -11.34 6.68
C MET A 281 -7.51 -11.32 8.04
N ALA A 282 -6.82 -10.95 9.13
CA ALA A 282 -7.41 -10.82 10.46
C ALA A 282 -8.39 -9.63 10.56
N LYS A 283 -8.08 -8.53 9.86
CA LYS A 283 -8.96 -7.35 9.71
C LYS A 283 -10.20 -7.69 8.89
N TYR A 284 -10.06 -8.54 7.87
CA TYR A 284 -11.14 -9.05 7.03
C TYR A 284 -11.63 -10.44 7.44
N GLY A 285 -11.71 -10.74 8.75
CA GLY A 285 -12.42 -11.91 9.28
C GLY A 285 -11.92 -13.32 8.90
N SER A 286 -10.96 -13.46 7.99
CA SER A 286 -10.33 -14.74 7.61
C SER A 286 -9.31 -15.18 8.66
N ILE A 287 -9.87 -15.52 9.82
CA ILE A 287 -9.20 -15.89 11.06
C ILE A 287 -8.21 -17.06 10.84
N THR A 288 -8.59 -18.07 10.06
CA THR A 288 -7.72 -19.24 9.82
C THR A 288 -6.51 -18.90 8.95
N GLU A 289 -6.66 -18.08 7.91
CA GLU A 289 -5.57 -17.73 7.00
C GLU A 289 -4.60 -16.75 7.65
N ALA A 290 -5.10 -15.80 8.45
CA ALA A 290 -4.26 -14.91 9.27
C ALA A 290 -3.25 -15.69 10.12
N ARG A 291 -3.72 -16.76 10.78
CA ARG A 291 -2.89 -17.65 11.60
C ARG A 291 -1.80 -18.35 10.79
N GLN A 292 -2.13 -18.81 9.58
CA GLN A 292 -1.16 -19.45 8.69
C GLN A 292 -0.06 -18.47 8.29
N HIS A 293 -0.42 -17.22 8.00
CA HIS A 293 0.54 -16.18 7.62
C HIS A 293 1.46 -15.76 8.79
N TYR A 294 0.96 -15.66 10.03
CA TYR A 294 1.84 -15.46 11.19
C TYR A 294 2.81 -16.64 11.42
N HIS A 295 2.38 -17.88 11.15
CA HIS A 295 3.26 -19.04 11.20
C HIS A 295 4.36 -19.00 10.14
N ILE A 296 4.03 -18.58 8.90
CA ILE A 296 5.02 -18.37 7.82
C ILE A 296 6.03 -17.30 8.24
N ALA A 297 5.56 -16.14 8.73
CA ALA A 297 6.44 -15.06 9.17
C ALA A 297 7.39 -15.48 10.30
N ILE A 298 6.90 -16.18 11.34
CA ILE A 298 7.76 -16.68 12.43
C ILE A 298 8.81 -17.67 11.91
N ALA A 299 8.45 -18.53 10.94
CA ALA A 299 9.39 -19.46 10.33
C ALA A 299 10.47 -18.72 9.52
N ASP A 300 10.06 -17.74 8.70
CA ASP A 300 10.95 -16.96 7.85
C ASP A 300 11.96 -16.15 8.67
N TYR A 301 11.55 -15.39 9.68
CA TYR A 301 12.51 -14.72 10.55
C TYR A 301 13.38 -15.69 11.36
N THR A 302 12.90 -16.90 11.65
CA THR A 302 13.74 -17.91 12.33
C THR A 302 14.85 -18.43 11.42
N GLU A 303 14.60 -18.54 10.12
CA GLU A 303 15.62 -18.87 9.13
C GLU A 303 16.55 -17.69 8.84
N ALA A 304 16.02 -16.46 8.78
CA ALA A 304 16.84 -15.24 8.68
C ALA A 304 17.82 -15.13 9.87
N ILE A 305 17.34 -15.37 11.11
CA ILE A 305 18.20 -15.43 12.32
C ILE A 305 19.20 -16.60 12.27
N ARG A 306 18.89 -17.71 11.59
CA ARG A 306 19.84 -18.81 11.42
C ARG A 306 21.00 -18.42 10.51
N LEU A 307 20.71 -17.63 9.46
CA LEU A 307 21.68 -17.13 8.49
C LEU A 307 22.51 -15.98 9.10
N GLU A 308 21.84 -15.00 9.71
CA GLU A 308 22.44 -13.78 10.26
C GLU A 308 21.99 -13.56 11.72
N PRO A 309 22.62 -14.26 12.69
CA PRO A 309 22.23 -14.22 14.11
C PRO A 309 22.63 -12.92 14.84
N GLU A 310 23.35 -12.02 14.18
CA GLU A 310 23.77 -10.73 14.72
C GLU A 310 22.94 -9.55 14.18
N ASP A 311 21.99 -9.78 13.27
CA ASP A 311 21.05 -8.75 12.79
C ASP A 311 19.86 -8.64 13.75
N ASP A 312 19.78 -7.51 14.46
CA ASP A 312 18.72 -7.21 15.43
C ASP A 312 17.33 -7.10 14.77
N ALA A 313 17.27 -6.67 13.51
CA ALA A 313 16.02 -6.44 12.79
C ALA A 313 15.24 -7.74 12.57
N ASN A 314 15.91 -8.88 12.39
CA ASN A 314 15.25 -10.17 12.26
C ASN A 314 14.63 -10.65 13.59
N TYR A 315 15.26 -10.34 14.73
CA TYR A 315 14.67 -10.57 16.05
C TYR A 315 13.48 -9.63 16.29
N ASN A 316 13.61 -8.35 15.95
CA ASN A 316 12.52 -7.37 16.03
C ASN A 316 11.29 -7.83 15.22
N GLY A 317 11.46 -8.16 13.94
CA GLY A 317 10.38 -8.60 13.06
C GLY A 317 9.69 -9.89 13.55
N ARG A 318 10.45 -10.84 14.08
CA ARG A 318 9.88 -12.06 14.70
C ARG A 318 9.10 -11.75 15.98
N ALA A 319 9.60 -10.82 16.80
CA ALA A 319 8.92 -10.39 18.01
C ALA A 319 7.61 -9.65 17.72
N HIS A 320 7.62 -8.74 16.74
CA HIS A 320 6.44 -8.03 16.24
C HIS A 320 5.38 -9.02 15.74
N THR A 321 5.79 -9.99 14.93
CA THR A 321 4.91 -11.09 14.46
C THR A 321 4.27 -11.86 15.62
N ARG A 322 5.05 -12.16 16.67
CA ARG A 322 4.55 -12.86 17.86
C ARG A 322 3.53 -12.02 18.63
N CYS A 323 3.65 -10.70 18.68
CA CYS A 323 2.62 -9.82 19.26
C CYS A 323 1.29 -9.95 18.51
N HIS A 324 1.28 -9.76 17.19
CA HIS A 324 0.07 -9.91 16.36
C HIS A 324 -0.56 -11.30 16.47
N TYR A 325 0.26 -12.35 16.48
CA TYR A 325 -0.22 -13.70 16.67
C TYR A 325 -0.84 -13.91 18.08
N GLY A 326 -0.23 -13.33 19.12
CA GLY A 326 -0.78 -13.36 20.47
C GLY A 326 -2.15 -12.67 20.55
N GLU A 327 -2.30 -11.48 19.96
CA GLU A 327 -3.57 -10.74 19.95
C GLU A 327 -4.67 -11.47 19.18
N TYR A 328 -4.29 -12.16 18.09
CA TYR A 328 -5.16 -13.08 17.38
C TYR A 328 -5.63 -14.25 18.27
N GLU A 329 -4.73 -14.89 19.02
CA GLU A 329 -5.12 -15.99 19.93
C GLU A 329 -5.98 -15.48 21.11
N VAL A 330 -5.79 -14.23 21.58
CA VAL A 330 -6.72 -13.57 22.53
C VAL A 330 -8.12 -13.42 21.92
N LYS A 331 -8.25 -12.94 20.68
CA LYS A 331 -9.55 -12.86 19.97
C LYS A 331 -10.23 -14.23 19.87
N ARG A 332 -9.46 -15.31 19.78
CA ARG A 332 -9.93 -16.71 19.83
C ARG A 332 -10.15 -17.29 21.23
N ARG A 333 -9.95 -16.50 22.30
CA ARG A 333 -9.99 -16.92 23.72
C ARG A 333 -8.96 -18.00 24.10
N ASN A 334 -7.89 -18.12 23.34
CA ASN A 334 -6.79 -19.05 23.58
C ASN A 334 -5.66 -18.35 24.35
N THR A 335 -5.95 -18.00 25.60
CA THR A 335 -5.07 -17.16 26.43
C THR A 335 -3.70 -17.78 26.64
N THR A 336 -3.60 -19.12 26.77
CA THR A 336 -2.32 -19.83 26.95
C THR A 336 -1.42 -19.74 25.72
N ALA A 337 -1.99 -19.79 24.51
CA ALA A 337 -1.20 -19.55 23.30
C ALA A 337 -0.77 -18.09 23.19
N ALA A 338 -1.65 -17.14 23.52
CA ALA A 338 -1.31 -15.72 23.53
C ALA A 338 -0.17 -15.38 24.50
N GLU A 339 -0.26 -15.86 25.74
CA GLU A 339 0.79 -15.72 26.78
C GLU A 339 2.14 -16.23 26.27
N LYS A 340 2.15 -17.41 25.64
CA LYS A 340 3.36 -17.99 25.05
C LYS A 340 3.95 -17.11 23.94
N GLN A 341 3.12 -16.54 23.06
CA GLN A 341 3.63 -15.66 22.01
C GLN A 341 4.18 -14.36 22.59
N TYR A 342 3.49 -13.71 23.53
CA TYR A 342 3.97 -12.47 24.14
C TYR A 342 5.28 -12.67 24.93
N GLN A 343 5.40 -13.76 25.68
CA GLN A 343 6.64 -14.10 26.39
C GLN A 343 7.80 -14.31 25.39
N ALA A 344 7.56 -15.06 24.32
CA ALA A 344 8.54 -15.27 23.26
C ALA A 344 8.86 -13.99 22.46
N ALA A 345 7.94 -13.02 22.35
CA ALA A 345 8.22 -11.70 21.77
C ALA A 345 9.15 -10.87 22.67
N ILE A 346 8.93 -10.90 23.99
CA ILE A 346 9.77 -10.20 24.97
C ILE A 346 11.20 -10.74 24.97
N GLU A 347 11.37 -12.05 24.75
CA GLU A 347 12.67 -12.70 24.59
C GLU A 347 13.39 -12.26 23.31
N ASP A 348 12.72 -12.31 22.15
CA ASP A 348 13.29 -11.85 20.88
C ASP A 348 13.68 -10.36 20.93
N TYR A 349 12.80 -9.46 21.39
CA TYR A 349 13.16 -8.05 21.55
C TYR A 349 14.28 -7.83 22.58
N THR A 350 14.42 -8.69 23.59
CA THR A 350 15.56 -8.59 24.51
C THR A 350 16.86 -8.94 23.82
N LYS A 351 16.86 -9.96 22.94
CA LYS A 351 18.03 -10.28 22.12
C LYS A 351 18.31 -9.18 21.07
N ALA A 352 17.29 -8.57 20.47
CA ALA A 352 17.48 -7.40 19.60
C ALA A 352 18.19 -6.24 20.34
N ILE A 353 17.77 -5.93 21.57
CA ILE A 353 18.41 -4.90 22.42
C ILE A 353 19.85 -5.25 22.83
N GLU A 354 20.20 -6.54 22.92
CA GLU A 354 21.58 -6.99 23.16
C GLU A 354 22.48 -6.82 21.93
N LEU A 355 21.91 -6.80 20.73
CA LEU A 355 22.61 -6.62 19.45
C LEU A 355 22.73 -5.13 19.10
N ASP A 356 21.60 -4.40 19.10
CA ASP A 356 21.56 -2.93 19.00
C ASP A 356 20.81 -2.32 20.20
N SER A 357 21.57 -1.66 21.08
CA SER A 357 21.06 -1.01 22.30
C SER A 357 20.68 0.47 22.12
N ASP A 358 20.87 1.00 20.91
CA ASP A 358 20.56 2.37 20.52
C ASP A 358 19.40 2.47 19.51
N ASP A 359 18.94 1.35 18.93
CA ASP A 359 17.64 1.25 18.25
C ASP A 359 16.48 1.33 19.25
N ASP A 360 15.68 2.38 19.15
CA ASP A 360 14.56 2.67 20.02
C ASP A 360 13.34 1.76 19.79
N ARG A 361 13.16 1.30 18.54
CA ARG A 361 12.05 0.42 18.12
C ARG A 361 12.11 -0.92 18.84
N ASN A 362 13.32 -1.41 19.13
CA ASN A 362 13.56 -2.60 19.95
C ASN A 362 13.05 -2.43 21.39
N TYR A 363 13.17 -1.23 21.97
CA TYR A 363 12.63 -0.93 23.30
C TYR A 363 11.11 -0.75 23.27
N SER A 364 10.57 0.05 22.35
CA SER A 364 9.11 0.25 22.26
C SER A 364 8.40 -1.06 21.97
N GLY A 365 8.80 -1.83 20.96
CA GLY A 365 8.23 -3.16 20.70
C GLY A 365 8.24 -4.10 21.91
N ARG A 366 9.30 -4.08 22.73
CA ARG A 366 9.33 -4.83 24.01
C ARG A 366 8.37 -4.27 25.05
N GLY A 367 8.20 -2.94 25.08
CA GLY A 367 7.19 -2.23 25.86
C GLY A 367 5.78 -2.66 25.46
N TRP A 368 5.44 -2.61 24.17
CA TRP A 368 4.19 -3.12 23.61
C TRP A 368 3.91 -4.56 24.02
N ALA A 369 4.86 -5.48 23.77
CA ALA A 369 4.74 -6.90 24.11
C ALA A 369 4.47 -7.14 25.61
N LYS A 370 5.18 -6.42 26.49
CA LYS A 370 4.92 -6.42 27.94
C LYS A 370 3.55 -5.86 28.28
N SER A 371 3.09 -4.82 27.59
CA SER A 371 1.75 -4.25 27.82
C SER A 371 0.62 -5.22 27.44
N LEU A 372 0.78 -5.99 26.36
CA LEU A 372 -0.16 -7.03 25.94
C LEU A 372 -0.23 -8.16 26.97
N LEU A 373 0.93 -8.65 27.42
CA LEU A 373 1.03 -9.64 28.51
C LEU A 373 0.46 -9.09 29.83
N GLY A 374 0.68 -7.80 30.14
CA GLY A 374 0.07 -7.11 31.27
C GLY A 374 -1.45 -7.03 31.19
N GLY A 375 -1.98 -6.82 29.98
CA GLY A 375 -3.41 -6.89 29.68
C GLY A 375 -4.00 -8.25 29.96
N LEU A 376 -3.35 -9.31 29.45
CA LEU A 376 -3.77 -10.69 29.63
C LEU A 376 -3.80 -11.10 31.11
N ASN A 377 -2.72 -10.80 31.84
CA ASN A 377 -2.63 -11.00 33.29
C ASN A 377 -3.76 -10.27 34.05
N ALA A 378 -4.09 -9.03 33.63
CA ALA A 378 -5.15 -8.24 34.26
C ALA A 378 -6.57 -8.76 33.97
N GLU A 379 -6.79 -9.48 32.86
CA GLU A 379 -8.04 -10.16 32.55
C GLU A 379 -8.17 -11.48 33.33
N GLN A 380 -7.07 -12.18 33.56
CA GLN A 380 -6.99 -13.38 34.41
C GLN A 380 -7.05 -13.08 35.92
N GLY A 381 -7.04 -11.81 36.33
CA GLY A 381 -7.07 -11.38 37.73
C GLY A 381 -5.70 -11.36 38.42
N GLU A 382 -4.62 -11.62 37.69
CA GLU A 382 -3.24 -11.66 38.19
C GLU A 382 -2.62 -10.25 38.30
N PHE A 383 -3.27 -9.38 39.07
CA PHE A 383 -2.99 -7.95 39.09
C PHE A 383 -1.54 -7.58 39.44
N ASP A 384 -0.86 -8.36 40.29
CA ASP A 384 0.55 -8.13 40.63
C ASP A 384 1.51 -8.43 39.47
N LYS A 385 1.18 -9.43 38.63
CA LYS A 385 1.94 -9.68 37.39
C LYS A 385 1.64 -8.57 36.37
N ALA A 386 0.37 -8.21 36.21
CA ALA A 386 -0.04 -7.13 35.30
C ALA A 386 0.66 -5.80 35.63
N GLU A 387 0.69 -5.41 36.90
CA GLU A 387 1.38 -4.20 37.38
C GLU A 387 2.87 -4.21 37.02
N LYS A 388 3.57 -5.32 37.29
CA LYS A 388 5.00 -5.47 36.95
C LYS A 388 5.25 -5.33 35.45
N GLN A 389 4.40 -5.93 34.62
CA GLN A 389 4.55 -5.84 33.16
C GLN A 389 4.31 -4.42 32.65
N TYR A 390 3.25 -3.73 33.09
CA TYR A 390 3.02 -2.33 32.71
C TYR A 390 4.13 -1.39 33.19
N GLN A 391 4.66 -1.58 34.39
CA GLN A 391 5.80 -0.77 34.89
C GLN A 391 7.07 -1.03 34.07
N ALA A 392 7.35 -2.29 33.71
CA ALA A 392 8.46 -2.64 32.84
C ALA A 392 8.30 -2.08 31.41
N ALA A 393 7.07 -2.06 30.89
CA ALA A 393 6.75 -1.47 29.60
C ALA A 393 6.96 0.06 29.58
N ILE A 394 6.45 0.79 30.58
CA ILE A 394 6.68 2.25 30.71
C ILE A 394 8.18 2.57 30.77
N LYS A 395 8.99 1.71 31.42
CA LYS A 395 10.44 1.87 31.49
C LYS A 395 11.10 1.72 30.11
N ASP A 396 10.70 0.72 29.33
CA ASP A 396 11.25 0.50 27.98
C ASP A 396 10.87 1.66 27.04
N CYS A 397 9.58 2.03 26.94
CA CYS A 397 9.15 3.18 26.11
C CYS A 397 9.84 4.50 26.55
N THR A 398 10.16 4.66 27.84
CA THR A 398 10.92 5.83 28.33
C THR A 398 12.40 5.81 27.92
N LYS A 399 13.00 4.64 27.67
CA LYS A 399 14.33 4.53 27.05
C LYS A 399 14.25 4.75 25.53
N ALA A 400 13.19 4.30 24.87
CA ALA A 400 12.94 4.60 23.46
C ALA A 400 12.83 6.11 23.20
N ILE A 401 11.96 6.82 23.94
CA ILE A 401 11.85 8.31 23.89
C ILE A 401 13.20 9.02 24.18
N LYS A 402 14.07 8.41 24.99
CA LYS A 402 15.41 8.99 25.25
C LYS A 402 16.37 8.81 24.06
N LEU A 403 16.19 7.75 23.27
CA LEU A 403 16.95 7.47 22.05
C LEU A 403 16.44 8.32 20.88
N GLN A 404 15.12 8.32 20.63
CA GLN A 404 14.47 9.17 19.64
C GLN A 404 13.36 10.04 20.29
N PRO A 405 13.66 11.31 20.65
CA PRO A 405 12.70 12.22 21.29
C PRO A 405 11.68 12.87 20.34
N GLU A 406 11.88 12.76 19.03
CA GLU A 406 10.97 13.31 18.00
C GLU A 406 10.19 12.21 17.25
N GLU A 407 10.34 10.95 17.66
CA GLU A 407 9.52 9.82 17.21
C GLU A 407 8.21 9.80 18.01
N ASP A 408 7.07 9.97 17.34
CA ASP A 408 5.74 10.05 17.96
C ASP A 408 5.32 8.71 18.59
N THR A 409 5.53 7.60 17.89
CA THR A 409 5.08 6.25 18.27
C THR A 409 5.56 5.85 19.67
N ASN A 410 6.78 6.26 20.01
CA ASN A 410 7.40 6.08 21.33
C ASN A 410 6.60 6.74 22.47
N TYR A 411 5.96 7.88 22.20
CA TYR A 411 5.01 8.53 23.12
C TYR A 411 3.63 7.86 23.07
N SER A 412 3.13 7.53 21.88
CA SER A 412 1.83 6.88 21.67
C SER A 412 1.70 5.59 22.47
N GLU A 413 2.69 4.70 22.35
CA GLU A 413 2.76 3.47 23.12
C GLU A 413 2.80 3.76 24.62
N ARG A 414 3.68 4.66 25.08
CA ARG A 414 3.80 4.95 26.52
C ARG A 414 2.51 5.54 27.10
N GLY A 415 1.81 6.37 26.32
CA GLY A 415 0.49 6.89 26.64
C GLY A 415 -0.54 5.78 26.83
N TRP A 416 -0.60 4.85 25.88
CA TRP A 416 -1.47 3.67 25.98
C TRP A 416 -1.14 2.80 27.19
N VAL A 417 0.13 2.47 27.43
CA VAL A 417 0.53 1.65 28.60
C VAL A 417 0.16 2.32 29.92
N LYS A 418 0.34 3.65 30.02
CA LYS A 418 -0.12 4.43 31.19
C LYS A 418 -1.64 4.37 31.35
N PHE A 419 -2.41 4.50 30.27
CA PHE A 419 -3.87 4.35 30.32
C PHE A 419 -4.27 2.97 30.85
N ARG A 420 -3.69 1.88 30.32
CA ARG A 420 -3.95 0.50 30.78
C ARG A 420 -3.54 0.26 32.24
N LEU A 421 -2.45 0.87 32.71
CA LEU A 421 -2.08 0.86 34.13
C LEU A 421 -3.11 1.64 34.98
N GLY A 422 -3.68 2.73 34.46
CA GLY A 422 -4.79 3.46 35.07
C GLY A 422 -6.05 2.60 35.23
N GLU A 423 -6.41 1.82 34.19
CA GLU A 423 -7.52 0.85 34.26
C GLU A 423 -7.27 -0.19 35.36
N LEU A 424 -6.06 -0.77 35.40
CA LEU A 424 -5.66 -1.73 36.44
C LEU A 424 -5.76 -1.11 37.84
N ARG A 425 -5.28 0.12 38.02
CA ARG A 425 -5.39 0.86 39.29
C ARG A 425 -6.83 1.12 39.69
N THR A 426 -7.72 1.37 38.72
CA THR A 426 -9.16 1.52 38.96
C THR A 426 -9.77 0.20 39.44
N LYS A 427 -9.45 -0.93 38.80
CA LYS A 427 -9.88 -2.28 39.24
C LYS A 427 -9.36 -2.63 40.64
N GLN A 428 -8.17 -2.16 41.02
CA GLN A 428 -7.58 -2.30 42.37
C GLN A 428 -8.16 -1.30 43.41
N GLY A 429 -9.10 -0.41 43.05
CA GLY A 429 -9.62 0.63 43.96
C GLY A 429 -8.66 1.78 44.27
N LYS A 430 -7.50 1.85 43.60
CA LYS A 430 -6.44 2.85 43.81
C LYS A 430 -6.71 4.13 43.01
N THR A 431 -7.87 4.77 43.24
CA THR A 431 -8.41 5.86 42.42
C THR A 431 -7.46 7.06 42.25
N ALA A 432 -6.69 7.43 43.26
CA ALA A 432 -5.72 8.53 43.18
C ALA A 432 -4.55 8.20 42.24
N GLU A 433 -4.05 6.96 42.28
CA GLU A 433 -3.02 6.49 41.35
C GLU A 433 -3.58 6.37 39.93
N ALA A 434 -4.81 5.85 39.78
CA ALA A 434 -5.47 5.75 38.47
C ALA A 434 -5.58 7.12 37.79
N ARG A 435 -6.08 8.14 38.49
CA ARG A 435 -6.15 9.53 38.01
C ARG A 435 -4.78 10.07 37.56
N LYS A 436 -3.72 9.78 38.31
CA LYS A 436 -2.35 10.17 37.92
C LYS A 436 -1.90 9.50 36.62
N GLN A 437 -2.22 8.23 36.42
CA GLN A 437 -1.86 7.51 35.19
C GLN A 437 -2.67 8.00 33.98
N TYR A 438 -3.98 8.24 34.12
CA TYR A 438 -4.80 8.81 33.04
C TYR A 438 -4.31 10.20 32.62
N GLN A 439 -3.96 11.07 33.58
CA GLN A 439 -3.38 12.38 33.27
C GLN A 439 -2.02 12.24 32.54
N ALA A 440 -1.19 11.29 32.96
CA ALA A 440 0.11 11.03 32.33
C ALA A 440 0.00 10.38 30.95
N ALA A 441 -1.13 9.71 30.64
CA ALA A 441 -1.46 9.20 29.32
C ALA A 441 -1.87 10.33 28.37
N ILE A 442 -2.74 11.24 28.84
CA ILE A 442 -3.13 12.46 28.10
C ILE A 442 -1.89 13.27 27.69
N MET A 443 -0.95 13.48 28.61
CA MET A 443 0.30 14.22 28.33
C MET A 443 1.21 13.56 27.29
N ASP A 444 1.23 12.22 27.22
CA ASP A 444 2.02 11.51 26.19
C ASP A 444 1.33 11.63 24.83
N SER A 445 0.02 11.34 24.74
CA SER A 445 -0.72 11.49 23.48
C SER A 445 -0.80 12.96 23.00
N GLU A 446 -0.76 13.94 23.91
CA GLU A 446 -0.61 15.36 23.53
C GLU A 446 0.75 15.67 22.89
N LYS A 447 1.84 14.97 23.25
CA LYS A 447 3.15 15.11 22.60
C LYS A 447 3.23 14.27 21.32
N ALA A 448 2.61 13.09 21.27
CA ALA A 448 2.47 12.32 20.02
C ALA A 448 1.72 13.13 18.95
N ILE A 449 0.54 13.69 19.26
CA ILE A 449 -0.26 14.56 18.37
C ILE A 449 0.48 15.86 17.95
N GLN A 450 1.48 16.29 18.71
CA GLN A 450 2.34 17.43 18.33
C GLN A 450 3.46 17.04 17.35
N LEU A 451 3.80 15.75 17.26
CA LEU A 451 4.81 15.20 16.37
C LEU A 451 4.15 14.69 15.07
N ASP A 452 3.14 13.82 15.19
CA ASP A 452 2.24 13.45 14.10
C ASP A 452 0.79 13.81 14.46
N PRO A 453 0.17 14.82 13.81
CA PRO A 453 -1.22 15.19 14.04
C PRO A 453 -2.24 14.28 13.35
N ASP A 454 -1.84 13.33 12.49
CA ASP A 454 -2.75 12.54 11.67
C ASP A 454 -3.01 11.11 12.21
N GLU A 455 -2.32 10.68 13.28
CA GLU A 455 -2.47 9.35 13.87
C GLU A 455 -3.74 9.21 14.75
N ALA A 456 -4.69 8.40 14.27
CA ALA A 456 -5.98 8.16 14.90
C ALA A 456 -5.89 7.50 16.30
N PHE A 457 -4.85 6.72 16.57
CA PHE A 457 -4.59 6.01 17.82
C PHE A 457 -4.36 6.94 19.01
N ASP A 458 -3.72 8.09 18.81
CA ASP A 458 -3.44 9.02 19.91
C ASP A 458 -4.64 9.85 20.32
N TYR A 459 -5.47 10.26 19.36
CA TYR A 459 -6.79 10.81 19.67
C TYR A 459 -7.65 9.79 20.41
N HIS A 460 -7.61 8.51 20.02
CA HIS A 460 -8.30 7.45 20.77
C HIS A 460 -7.79 7.36 22.21
N THR A 461 -6.48 7.27 22.40
CA THR A 461 -5.83 7.12 23.71
C THR A 461 -6.12 8.32 24.62
N ARG A 462 -6.02 9.55 24.10
CA ARG A 462 -6.37 10.78 24.83
C ARG A 462 -7.86 10.80 25.19
N GLY A 463 -8.73 10.43 24.25
CA GLY A 463 -10.17 10.37 24.44
C GLY A 463 -10.60 9.37 25.52
N VAL A 464 -10.07 8.15 25.52
CA VAL A 464 -10.38 7.15 26.57
C VAL A 464 -9.85 7.55 27.94
N ALA A 465 -8.69 8.21 28.00
CA ALA A 465 -8.15 8.73 29.25
C ALA A 465 -8.99 9.90 29.81
N LYS A 466 -9.47 10.83 28.97
CA LYS A 466 -10.44 11.88 29.35
C LYS A 466 -11.74 11.29 29.87
N ALA A 467 -12.29 10.28 29.18
CA ALA A 467 -13.51 9.58 29.61
C ALA A 467 -13.32 8.89 30.98
N ALA A 468 -12.15 8.31 31.24
CA ALA A 468 -11.83 7.71 32.54
C ALA A 468 -11.66 8.74 33.68
N LEU A 469 -11.38 10.01 33.35
CA LEU A 469 -11.39 11.14 34.28
C LEU A 469 -12.78 11.78 34.46
N GLY A 470 -13.78 11.38 33.65
CA GLY A 470 -15.14 11.91 33.67
C GLY A 470 -15.42 13.04 32.67
N ASP A 471 -14.43 13.46 31.88
CA ASP A 471 -14.63 14.40 30.77
C ASP A 471 -15.15 13.66 29.54
N TYR A 472 -16.45 13.37 29.54
CA TYR A 472 -17.09 12.65 28.44
C TYR A 472 -17.32 13.51 27.18
N ASN A 473 -17.33 14.84 27.28
CA ASN A 473 -17.46 15.69 26.08
C ASN A 473 -16.10 15.81 25.38
N GLY A 474 -15.03 16.18 26.10
CA GLY A 474 -13.68 16.23 25.51
C GLY A 474 -13.17 14.87 25.06
N ALA A 475 -13.70 13.77 25.61
CA ALA A 475 -13.50 12.42 25.07
C ALA A 475 -14.24 12.18 23.74
N ILE A 476 -15.48 12.65 23.59
CA ILE A 476 -16.21 12.54 22.32
C ILE A 476 -15.51 13.36 21.23
N ASP A 477 -15.06 14.58 21.56
CA ASP A 477 -14.36 15.45 20.61
C ASP A 477 -13.09 14.78 20.06
N ASP A 478 -12.26 14.19 20.93
CA ASP A 478 -11.08 13.42 20.49
C ASP A 478 -11.47 12.17 19.68
N LEU A 479 -12.51 11.44 20.11
CA LEU A 479 -12.95 10.21 19.42
C LEU A 479 -13.64 10.49 18.08
N ASP A 480 -14.22 11.68 17.89
CA ASP A 480 -14.72 12.15 16.59
C ASP A 480 -13.55 12.36 15.61
N VAL A 481 -12.45 13.00 16.06
CA VAL A 481 -11.23 13.17 15.25
C VAL A 481 -10.56 11.83 14.93
N SER A 482 -10.45 10.93 15.91
CA SER A 482 -9.95 9.55 15.70
C SER A 482 -10.73 8.79 14.62
N ILE A 483 -12.06 8.99 14.57
CA ILE A 483 -12.93 8.39 13.55
C ILE A 483 -12.86 9.12 12.20
N GLU A 484 -12.54 10.42 12.19
CA GLU A 484 -12.31 11.17 10.96
C GLU A 484 -11.06 10.65 10.22
N TYR A 485 -9.94 10.52 10.93
CA TYR A 485 -8.71 9.93 10.41
C TYR A 485 -8.84 8.45 10.07
N SER A 486 -9.49 7.64 10.93
CA SER A 486 -9.71 6.21 10.69
C SER A 486 -11.17 5.81 10.83
N ARG A 487 -11.94 5.99 9.76
CA ARG A 487 -13.39 5.64 9.72
C ARG A 487 -13.71 4.17 9.94
N SER A 488 -12.71 3.28 9.89
CA SER A 488 -12.84 1.85 10.22
C SER A 488 -12.44 1.51 11.67
N TYR A 489 -12.09 2.50 12.50
CA TYR A 489 -11.54 2.25 13.84
C TYR A 489 -12.63 1.84 14.85
N THR A 490 -12.90 0.55 14.88
CA THR A 490 -13.90 -0.12 15.72
C THR A 490 -13.85 0.31 17.19
N GLU A 491 -12.65 0.40 17.74
CA GLU A 491 -12.39 0.74 19.14
C GLU A 491 -12.78 2.19 19.46
N ALA A 492 -12.64 3.11 18.49
CA ALA A 492 -13.06 4.50 18.65
C ALA A 492 -14.58 4.65 18.69
N TYR A 493 -15.33 3.98 17.79
CA TYR A 493 -16.79 3.94 17.87
C TYR A 493 -17.28 3.34 19.20
N ASN A 494 -16.68 2.24 19.65
CA ASN A 494 -17.03 1.61 20.92
C ASN A 494 -16.77 2.55 22.12
N SER A 495 -15.62 3.23 22.15
CA SER A 495 -15.31 4.24 23.18
C SER A 495 -16.26 5.44 23.13
N ARG A 496 -16.59 5.94 21.94
CA ARG A 496 -17.49 7.09 21.75
C ARG A 496 -18.91 6.75 22.19
N GLY A 497 -19.38 5.55 21.86
CA GLY A 497 -20.66 5.02 22.34
C GLY A 497 -20.71 4.91 23.87
N LYS A 498 -19.63 4.46 24.52
CA LYS A 498 -19.54 4.43 26.00
C LYS A 498 -19.62 5.85 26.60
N ALA A 499 -18.90 6.83 26.05
CA ALA A 499 -18.92 8.21 26.51
C ALA A 499 -20.29 8.87 26.33
N LYS A 500 -20.91 8.72 25.14
CA LYS A 500 -22.28 9.19 24.86
C LYS A 500 -23.31 8.56 25.82
N ARG A 501 -23.17 7.26 26.12
CA ARG A 501 -24.04 6.57 27.09
C ARG A 501 -23.87 7.10 28.52
N ALA A 502 -22.64 7.45 28.94
CA ALA A 502 -22.40 8.08 30.24
C ALA A 502 -23.05 9.48 30.36
N LEU A 503 -23.19 10.19 29.24
CA LEU A 503 -23.94 11.44 29.13
C LEU A 503 -25.46 11.26 28.91
N GLY A 504 -26.00 10.04 29.03
CA GLY A 504 -27.42 9.74 28.80
C GLY A 504 -27.88 9.82 27.34
N ARG A 505 -26.96 9.99 26.37
CA ARG A 505 -27.26 10.08 24.93
C ARG A 505 -27.43 8.66 24.33
N HIS A 506 -28.44 7.93 24.79
CA HIS A 506 -28.60 6.50 24.54
C HIS A 506 -28.74 6.12 23.06
N ASP A 507 -29.53 6.85 22.26
CA ASP A 507 -29.71 6.54 20.84
C ASP A 507 -28.44 6.76 20.03
N ALA A 508 -27.74 7.87 20.27
CA ALA A 508 -26.45 8.16 19.62
C ALA A 508 -25.36 7.16 20.03
N ALA A 509 -25.41 6.65 21.27
CA ALA A 509 -24.54 5.55 21.71
C ALA A 509 -24.87 4.23 21.02
N LYS A 510 -26.16 3.91 20.83
CA LYS A 510 -26.62 2.74 20.08
C LYS A 510 -26.09 2.75 18.64
N THR A 511 -26.20 3.88 17.94
CA THR A 511 -25.65 4.03 16.57
C THR A 511 -24.14 3.76 16.54
N ASP A 512 -23.38 4.26 17.52
CA ASP A 512 -21.93 4.00 17.59
C ASP A 512 -21.62 2.51 17.85
N PHE A 513 -22.37 1.83 18.71
CA PHE A 513 -22.21 0.39 18.91
C PHE A 513 -22.61 -0.43 17.68
N GLU A 514 -23.65 -0.02 16.94
CA GLU A 514 -24.04 -0.63 15.67
C GLU A 514 -22.93 -0.47 14.61
N ARG A 515 -22.27 0.69 14.54
CA ARG A 515 -21.10 0.88 13.66
C ARG A 515 -19.91 0.02 14.08
N ALA A 516 -19.61 -0.09 15.38
CA ALA A 516 -18.55 -0.95 15.89
C ALA A 516 -18.82 -2.46 15.66
N LEU A 517 -20.10 -2.87 15.58
CA LEU A 517 -20.48 -4.24 15.20
C LEU A 517 -20.35 -4.45 13.69
N GLN A 518 -20.80 -3.49 12.88
CA GLN A 518 -20.68 -3.53 11.42
C GLN A 518 -19.22 -3.54 10.95
N SER A 519 -18.30 -2.86 11.65
CA SER A 519 -16.87 -2.89 11.33
C SER A 519 -16.19 -4.21 11.72
N ARG A 520 -16.69 -4.93 12.73
CA ARG A 520 -16.25 -6.29 13.10
C ARG A 520 -16.78 -7.38 12.16
N GLY A 521 -17.85 -7.10 11.43
CA GLY A 521 -18.50 -8.02 10.49
C GLY A 521 -18.05 -7.86 9.04
N ARG A 522 -16.95 -7.16 8.75
CA ARG A 522 -16.36 -7.15 7.40
C ARG A 522 -15.33 -8.26 7.30
N GLY A 523 -15.71 -9.38 6.69
CA GLY A 523 -14.77 -10.44 6.37
C GLY A 523 -15.31 -11.35 5.30
N ASP A 524 -15.12 -10.89 4.06
CA ASP A 524 -15.70 -11.39 2.81
C ASP A 524 -17.23 -11.48 2.78
N VAL A 525 -17.81 -11.20 1.62
CA VAL A 525 -19.11 -11.79 1.28
C VAL A 525 -18.78 -13.26 1.07
N THR A 526 -19.19 -14.12 2.00
CA THR A 526 -18.84 -15.54 1.97
C THR A 526 -19.30 -16.16 0.64
N THR A 527 -18.67 -17.26 0.19
CA THR A 527 -19.14 -17.97 -1.02
C THR A 527 -20.64 -18.28 -0.93
N GLN A 528 -21.12 -18.60 0.28
CA GLN A 528 -22.54 -18.84 0.57
C GLN A 528 -23.41 -17.58 0.46
N GLU A 529 -22.91 -16.40 0.83
CA GLU A 529 -23.60 -15.12 0.61
C GLU A 529 -23.55 -14.66 -0.86
N LEU A 530 -22.50 -14.99 -1.62
CA LEU A 530 -22.44 -14.76 -3.07
C LEU A 530 -23.36 -15.72 -3.84
N GLU A 531 -23.43 -16.99 -3.43
CA GLU A 531 -24.40 -17.98 -3.94
C GLU A 531 -25.85 -17.56 -3.59
N ARG A 532 -26.08 -17.09 -2.36
CA ARG A 532 -27.35 -16.51 -1.95
C ARG A 532 -27.68 -15.24 -2.73
N ALA A 533 -26.73 -14.34 -2.93
CA ALA A 533 -26.94 -13.12 -3.72
C ALA A 533 -27.08 -13.34 -5.23
N SER A 534 -26.61 -14.48 -5.75
CA SER A 534 -26.88 -14.88 -7.14
C SER A 534 -28.34 -15.28 -7.36
N THR A 535 -29.03 -15.70 -6.28
CA THR A 535 -30.41 -16.20 -6.28
C THR A 535 -31.42 -15.21 -5.66
N GLU A 536 -31.03 -14.43 -4.65
CA GLU A 536 -31.84 -13.39 -4.00
C GLU A 536 -31.50 -12.00 -4.55
N MET A 537 -32.43 -11.44 -5.33
CA MET A 537 -32.32 -10.08 -5.87
C MET A 537 -32.90 -9.03 -4.92
N VAL A 538 -32.34 -7.83 -4.92
CA VAL A 538 -32.80 -6.71 -4.09
C VAL A 538 -34.02 -6.05 -4.72
N ARG A 539 -35.13 -6.01 -3.96
CA ARG A 539 -36.38 -5.33 -4.34
C ARG A 539 -36.24 -3.81 -4.24
N ILE A 540 -36.45 -3.11 -5.35
CA ILE A 540 -36.57 -1.65 -5.42
C ILE A 540 -38.06 -1.31 -5.55
N PRO A 541 -38.69 -0.67 -4.53
CA PRO A 541 -40.14 -0.43 -4.53
C PRO A 541 -40.55 0.53 -5.66
N ALA A 542 -41.79 0.43 -6.14
CA ALA A 542 -42.38 1.35 -7.11
C ALA A 542 -42.39 2.82 -6.63
N GLY A 543 -42.56 3.80 -7.52
CA GLY A 543 -42.69 5.22 -7.18
C GLY A 543 -41.82 6.19 -7.99
N GLU A 544 -41.96 7.48 -7.68
CA GLU A 544 -41.25 8.57 -8.34
C GLU A 544 -39.81 8.77 -7.84
N PHE A 545 -38.91 9.22 -8.72
CA PHE A 545 -37.63 9.78 -8.35
C PHE A 545 -37.17 10.90 -9.30
N GLN A 546 -36.16 11.65 -8.86
CA GLN A 546 -35.50 12.67 -9.68
C GLN A 546 -34.41 12.04 -10.53
N MET A 547 -34.71 11.79 -11.81
CA MET A 547 -33.77 11.29 -12.80
C MET A 547 -32.94 12.45 -13.38
N GLY A 548 -31.62 12.27 -13.45
CA GLY A 548 -30.68 13.19 -14.09
C GLY A 548 -30.00 14.20 -13.16
N SER A 549 -29.29 15.13 -13.79
CA SER A 549 -28.51 16.17 -13.14
C SER A 549 -28.54 17.47 -13.94
N ASN A 550 -28.54 18.60 -13.23
CA ASN A 550 -28.37 19.91 -13.85
C ASN A 550 -26.87 20.28 -14.03
N GLU A 551 -25.96 19.44 -13.53
CA GLU A 551 -24.50 19.64 -13.58
C GLU A 551 -23.81 18.81 -14.66
N ILE A 552 -24.49 17.82 -15.25
CA ILE A 552 -23.95 16.89 -16.25
C ILE A 552 -24.68 17.12 -17.57
N THR A 553 -23.98 17.66 -18.57
CA THR A 553 -24.54 18.07 -19.86
C THR A 553 -25.34 16.97 -20.58
N ASP A 554 -24.93 15.71 -20.43
CA ASP A 554 -25.55 14.55 -21.10
C ASP A 554 -26.68 13.89 -20.29
N ALA A 555 -26.88 14.31 -19.03
CA ALA A 555 -27.93 13.83 -18.13
C ALA A 555 -28.88 14.97 -17.70
N THR A 556 -29.00 16.01 -18.52
CA THR A 556 -29.75 17.25 -18.21
C THR A 556 -31.02 17.38 -19.06
N PRO A 557 -32.14 17.90 -18.53
CA PRO A 557 -32.37 18.34 -17.15
C PRO A 557 -32.58 17.20 -16.17
N ARG A 558 -32.40 17.51 -14.88
CA ARG A 558 -33.01 16.71 -13.80
C ARG A 558 -34.52 16.87 -13.84
N HIS A 559 -35.25 15.77 -13.88
CA HIS A 559 -36.72 15.73 -14.01
C HIS A 559 -37.32 14.57 -13.20
N THR A 560 -38.64 14.61 -12.96
CA THR A 560 -39.36 13.55 -12.24
C THR A 560 -39.79 12.45 -13.20
N VAL A 561 -39.51 11.19 -12.84
CA VAL A 561 -40.05 10.00 -13.51
C VAL A 561 -40.55 9.00 -12.48
N TYR A 562 -41.54 8.20 -12.85
CA TYR A 562 -42.04 7.06 -12.12
C TYR A 562 -41.39 5.77 -12.64
N LEU A 563 -40.97 4.91 -11.71
CA LEU A 563 -40.60 3.52 -12.02
C LEU A 563 -41.50 2.58 -11.23
N ASP A 564 -41.95 1.53 -11.90
CA ASP A 564 -42.58 0.37 -11.28
C ASP A 564 -41.62 -0.32 -10.29
N GLU A 565 -42.15 -1.34 -9.61
CA GLU A 565 -41.34 -2.22 -8.80
C GLU A 565 -40.48 -3.13 -9.67
N PHE A 566 -39.20 -3.24 -9.31
CA PHE A 566 -38.27 -4.14 -9.97
C PHE A 566 -37.29 -4.72 -8.95
N TYR A 567 -36.58 -5.75 -9.37
CA TYR A 567 -35.53 -6.41 -8.63
C TYR A 567 -34.21 -6.18 -9.35
N ILE A 568 -33.11 -6.01 -8.61
CA ILE A 568 -31.77 -5.85 -9.17
C ILE A 568 -30.74 -6.63 -8.36
N ASP A 569 -29.71 -7.17 -9.01
CA ASP A 569 -28.66 -7.92 -8.34
C ASP A 569 -27.86 -7.00 -7.38
N PRO A 570 -27.58 -7.44 -6.14
CA PRO A 570 -26.84 -6.65 -5.16
C PRO A 570 -25.38 -6.37 -5.56
N TYR A 571 -24.83 -7.18 -6.46
CA TYR A 571 -23.44 -7.16 -6.95
C TYR A 571 -23.41 -7.18 -8.48
N GLU A 572 -22.28 -6.79 -9.08
CA GLU A 572 -21.98 -7.10 -10.49
C GLU A 572 -21.81 -8.61 -10.71
N VAL A 573 -22.00 -9.06 -11.95
CA VAL A 573 -21.76 -10.45 -12.34
C VAL A 573 -20.27 -10.74 -12.26
N THR A 574 -19.91 -11.81 -11.55
CA THR A 574 -18.53 -12.21 -11.28
C THR A 574 -17.95 -13.12 -12.38
N ASN A 575 -16.62 -13.24 -12.45
CA ASN A 575 -15.97 -14.17 -13.38
C ASN A 575 -16.42 -15.63 -13.16
N ALA A 576 -16.63 -16.06 -11.91
CA ALA A 576 -17.12 -17.41 -11.60
C ALA A 576 -18.55 -17.65 -12.15
N GLN A 577 -19.44 -16.66 -11.98
CA GLN A 577 -20.79 -16.72 -12.54
C GLN A 577 -20.78 -16.74 -14.07
N PHE A 578 -19.96 -15.89 -14.70
CA PHE A 578 -19.86 -15.83 -16.17
C PHE A 578 -19.19 -17.09 -16.77
N LYS A 579 -18.27 -17.72 -16.04
CA LYS A 579 -17.68 -19.00 -16.42
C LYS A 579 -18.72 -20.11 -16.49
N ALA A 580 -19.58 -20.22 -15.48
CA ALA A 580 -20.68 -21.19 -15.47
C ALA A 580 -21.65 -20.98 -16.66
N PHE A 581 -21.85 -19.73 -17.09
CA PHE A 581 -22.61 -19.42 -18.30
C PHE A 581 -21.92 -19.94 -19.57
N ILE A 582 -20.64 -19.61 -19.82
CA ILE A 582 -19.99 -20.04 -21.08
C ILE A 582 -19.77 -21.56 -21.12
N ASP A 583 -19.51 -22.21 -19.97
CA ASP A 583 -19.38 -23.67 -19.88
C ASP A 583 -20.69 -24.40 -20.28
N ALA A 584 -21.84 -23.79 -19.95
CA ALA A 584 -23.16 -24.29 -20.33
C ALA A 584 -23.56 -23.92 -21.77
N ASN A 585 -23.02 -22.83 -22.32
CA ASN A 585 -23.40 -22.25 -23.62
C ASN A 585 -22.12 -22.05 -24.48
N ARG A 586 -21.62 -23.15 -25.07
CA ARG A 586 -20.30 -23.23 -25.70
C ARG A 586 -20.10 -22.27 -26.88
N GLU A 587 -21.17 -21.79 -27.49
CA GLU A 587 -21.14 -20.75 -28.52
C GLU A 587 -20.65 -19.39 -28.00
N TRP A 588 -20.62 -19.18 -26.67
CA TRP A 588 -20.03 -18.01 -26.00
C TRP A 588 -18.60 -18.23 -25.49
N HIS A 589 -17.99 -19.38 -25.80
CA HIS A 589 -16.54 -19.57 -25.62
C HIS A 589 -15.74 -18.58 -26.48
N LYS A 590 -14.55 -18.23 -26.01
CA LYS A 590 -13.61 -17.30 -26.67
C LYS A 590 -13.24 -17.69 -28.10
N ASP A 591 -13.22 -18.99 -28.39
CA ASP A 591 -12.90 -19.55 -29.70
C ASP A 591 -14.11 -19.69 -30.64
N ASN A 592 -15.34 -19.54 -30.12
CA ASN A 592 -16.60 -19.85 -30.81
C ASN A 592 -17.51 -18.62 -31.00
N ILE A 593 -17.35 -17.57 -30.19
CA ILE A 593 -18.19 -16.37 -30.26
C ILE A 593 -18.11 -15.71 -31.66
N PRO A 594 -19.26 -15.41 -32.31
CA PRO A 594 -19.25 -14.73 -33.59
C PRO A 594 -18.59 -13.34 -33.54
N SER A 595 -17.74 -13.06 -34.53
CA SER A 595 -16.91 -11.86 -34.61
C SER A 595 -17.69 -10.54 -34.58
N GLU A 596 -18.93 -10.56 -35.02
CA GLU A 596 -19.90 -9.47 -35.03
C GLU A 596 -20.40 -9.09 -33.62
N TYR A 597 -20.15 -9.92 -32.60
CA TYR A 597 -20.57 -9.70 -31.22
C TYR A 597 -19.46 -9.19 -30.29
N HIS A 598 -18.24 -8.98 -30.79
CA HIS A 598 -17.14 -8.40 -30.03
C HIS A 598 -16.18 -7.57 -30.91
N ASP A 599 -15.14 -6.98 -30.32
CA ASP A 599 -14.16 -6.11 -30.97
C ASP A 599 -12.73 -6.72 -30.99
N GLY A 600 -12.65 -8.04 -30.84
CA GLY A 600 -11.40 -8.82 -30.77
C GLY A 600 -10.83 -9.01 -29.36
N ASP A 601 -11.29 -8.24 -28.37
CA ASP A 601 -10.75 -8.28 -26.98
C ASP A 601 -11.62 -9.11 -26.01
N TYR A 602 -12.56 -9.92 -26.51
CA TYR A 602 -13.46 -10.74 -25.68
C TYR A 602 -12.68 -11.72 -24.79
N LEU A 603 -12.95 -11.67 -23.49
CA LEU A 603 -12.26 -12.41 -22.44
C LEU A 603 -10.71 -12.33 -22.55
N LYS A 604 -10.16 -11.19 -23.00
CA LYS A 604 -8.72 -10.99 -23.26
C LYS A 604 -7.80 -11.42 -22.11
N HIS A 605 -8.25 -11.23 -20.87
CA HIS A 605 -7.50 -11.52 -19.65
C HIS A 605 -7.65 -12.97 -19.13
N TRP A 606 -8.48 -13.79 -19.79
CA TRP A 606 -8.64 -15.22 -19.49
C TRP A 606 -7.70 -16.05 -20.37
N ASP A 607 -7.16 -17.13 -19.82
CA ASP A 607 -6.34 -18.11 -20.55
C ASP A 607 -7.29 -19.14 -21.19
N GLY A 608 -7.42 -19.10 -22.51
CA GLY A 608 -8.52 -19.75 -23.22
C GLY A 608 -9.89 -19.31 -22.64
N ASN A 609 -10.62 -20.24 -22.06
CA ASN A 609 -11.93 -20.03 -21.44
C ASN A 609 -11.88 -19.99 -19.90
N ASP A 610 -10.69 -19.96 -19.29
CA ASP A 610 -10.50 -19.98 -17.83
C ASP A 610 -9.89 -18.67 -17.28
N TYR A 611 -10.41 -18.19 -16.16
CA TYR A 611 -9.84 -17.04 -15.44
C TYR A 611 -8.83 -17.49 -14.38
N ALA A 612 -7.92 -16.61 -13.98
CA ALA A 612 -6.98 -16.92 -12.89
C ALA A 612 -7.75 -17.02 -11.55
N ASN A 613 -7.69 -18.16 -10.84
CA ASN A 613 -8.54 -18.49 -9.68
C ASN A 613 -8.81 -17.36 -8.66
N TRP A 614 -7.86 -16.45 -8.42
CA TRP A 614 -8.04 -15.30 -7.52
C TRP A 614 -9.06 -14.26 -8.00
N GLN A 615 -9.43 -14.28 -9.29
CA GLN A 615 -10.39 -13.37 -9.91
C GLN A 615 -11.84 -13.88 -9.84
N ALA A 616 -12.09 -15.04 -9.22
CA ALA A 616 -13.41 -15.69 -9.18
C ALA A 616 -14.55 -14.72 -8.79
N HIS A 617 -14.31 -13.87 -7.79
CA HIS A 617 -15.29 -12.94 -7.25
C HIS A 617 -15.10 -11.49 -7.72
N HIS A 618 -14.15 -11.22 -8.63
CA HIS A 618 -14.08 -9.94 -9.33
C HIS A 618 -15.23 -9.86 -10.36
N PRO A 619 -15.75 -8.65 -10.66
CA PRO A 619 -16.69 -8.46 -11.75
C PRO A 619 -16.06 -8.93 -13.07
N VAL A 620 -16.87 -9.57 -13.91
CA VAL A 620 -16.47 -9.94 -15.26
C VAL A 620 -16.31 -8.67 -16.10
N VAL A 621 -15.20 -8.60 -16.83
CA VAL A 621 -14.82 -7.51 -17.74
C VAL A 621 -14.28 -8.10 -19.03
N TYR A 622 -14.07 -7.28 -20.07
CA TYR A 622 -13.82 -7.79 -21.43
C TYR A 622 -14.97 -8.66 -21.97
N VAL A 623 -16.21 -8.32 -21.62
CA VAL A 623 -17.44 -8.91 -22.16
C VAL A 623 -18.20 -7.85 -22.95
N SER A 624 -18.88 -8.26 -24.03
CA SER A 624 -19.67 -7.37 -24.86
C SER A 624 -21.10 -7.23 -24.33
N TRP A 625 -21.86 -6.25 -24.83
CA TRP A 625 -23.27 -6.11 -24.49
C TRP A 625 -24.08 -7.33 -24.92
N TYR A 626 -23.76 -7.92 -26.08
CA TYR A 626 -24.40 -9.16 -26.53
C TYR A 626 -24.16 -10.32 -25.54
N ALA A 627 -22.92 -10.48 -25.06
CA ALA A 627 -22.59 -11.54 -24.11
C ALA A 627 -23.23 -11.30 -22.72
N ALA A 628 -23.33 -10.04 -22.28
CA ALA A 628 -24.06 -9.66 -21.06
C ALA A 628 -25.57 -9.92 -21.17
N MET A 629 -26.18 -9.63 -22.34
CA MET A 629 -27.59 -9.95 -22.63
C MET A 629 -27.84 -11.46 -22.68
N ALA A 630 -26.94 -12.22 -23.29
CA ALA A 630 -27.00 -13.68 -23.35
C ALA A 630 -26.90 -14.31 -21.95
N TYR A 631 -25.96 -13.86 -21.12
CA TYR A 631 -25.88 -14.24 -19.71
C TYR A 631 -27.19 -13.94 -18.98
N ALA A 632 -27.70 -12.71 -19.10
CA ALA A 632 -28.91 -12.29 -18.40
C ALA A 632 -30.12 -13.15 -18.79
N LYS A 633 -30.27 -13.44 -20.09
CA LYS A 633 -31.29 -14.36 -20.63
C LYS A 633 -31.16 -15.77 -20.05
N TRP A 634 -29.93 -16.31 -20.00
CA TRP A 634 -29.64 -17.64 -19.48
C TRP A 634 -30.03 -17.79 -17.99
N VAL A 635 -29.82 -16.75 -17.16
CA VAL A 635 -30.25 -16.75 -15.75
C VAL A 635 -31.70 -16.30 -15.53
N GLY A 636 -32.51 -16.11 -16.58
CA GLY A 636 -33.91 -15.69 -16.46
C GLY A 636 -34.10 -14.26 -15.92
N LYS A 637 -33.14 -13.37 -16.23
CA LYS A 637 -33.11 -11.94 -15.88
C LYS A 637 -32.91 -11.11 -17.17
N ARG A 638 -32.68 -9.81 -17.01
CA ARG A 638 -32.32 -8.85 -18.08
C ARG A 638 -31.24 -7.90 -17.56
N LEU A 639 -30.69 -7.02 -18.40
CA LEU A 639 -29.93 -5.86 -17.88
C LEU A 639 -30.91 -4.82 -17.25
N PRO A 640 -30.45 -3.96 -16.34
CA PRO A 640 -31.24 -2.80 -15.90
C PRO A 640 -31.42 -1.80 -17.03
N THR A 641 -32.51 -1.04 -16.98
CA THR A 641 -32.60 0.23 -17.71
C THR A 641 -31.72 1.30 -17.05
N GLU A 642 -31.37 2.35 -17.78
CA GLU A 642 -30.62 3.51 -17.28
C GLU A 642 -31.36 4.19 -16.11
N ALA A 643 -32.69 4.23 -16.17
CA ALA A 643 -33.54 4.77 -15.12
C ALA A 643 -33.54 3.89 -13.86
N GLU A 644 -33.72 2.58 -14.02
CA GLU A 644 -33.66 1.61 -12.91
C GLU A 644 -32.29 1.64 -12.23
N TRP A 645 -31.21 1.63 -13.02
CA TRP A 645 -29.85 1.74 -12.49
C TRP A 645 -29.66 3.04 -11.71
N GLU A 646 -30.14 4.18 -12.23
CA GLU A 646 -30.02 5.46 -11.52
C GLU A 646 -30.81 5.48 -10.21
N ARG A 647 -32.04 4.93 -10.20
CA ARG A 647 -32.86 4.80 -8.99
C ARG A 647 -32.21 3.87 -7.96
N ALA A 648 -31.70 2.74 -8.43
CA ALA A 648 -30.96 1.77 -7.64
C ALA A 648 -29.72 2.41 -6.99
N ALA A 649 -28.88 3.10 -7.78
CA ALA A 649 -27.71 3.85 -7.30
C ALA A 649 -28.10 4.97 -6.31
N ARG A 650 -29.30 5.55 -6.48
CA ARG A 650 -29.85 6.56 -5.58
C ARG A 650 -30.20 6.04 -4.18
N GLY A 651 -30.37 4.72 -3.98
CA GLY A 651 -30.35 4.10 -2.65
C GLY A 651 -31.33 4.71 -1.64
N GLY A 652 -32.54 5.09 -2.09
CA GLY A 652 -33.58 5.71 -1.26
C GLY A 652 -33.40 7.20 -0.92
N ILE A 653 -32.31 7.84 -1.35
CA ILE A 653 -31.99 9.24 -0.97
C ILE A 653 -32.18 10.18 -2.16
N ALA A 654 -33.09 11.14 -2.00
CA ALA A 654 -33.34 12.19 -2.99
C ALA A 654 -32.14 13.13 -3.17
N HIS A 655 -31.97 13.66 -4.38
CA HIS A 655 -31.02 14.72 -4.74
C HIS A 655 -29.52 14.46 -4.48
N LYS A 656 -29.08 13.26 -4.08
CA LYS A 656 -27.64 12.99 -3.91
C LYS A 656 -26.88 12.95 -5.25
N ARG A 657 -25.63 13.44 -5.23
CA ARG A 657 -24.70 13.51 -6.37
C ARG A 657 -23.95 12.20 -6.61
N TYR A 658 -23.45 11.56 -5.55
CA TYR A 658 -22.70 10.29 -5.56
C TYR A 658 -23.51 9.20 -4.82
N VAL A 659 -23.07 7.94 -4.90
CA VAL A 659 -23.80 6.80 -4.28
C VAL A 659 -23.88 6.88 -2.76
N TRP A 660 -22.90 7.52 -2.10
CA TRP A 660 -22.86 7.71 -0.64
C TRP A 660 -23.44 9.06 -0.17
N GLY A 661 -23.59 10.06 -1.05
CA GLY A 661 -24.01 11.41 -0.63
C GLY A 661 -23.65 12.52 -1.63
N ASN A 662 -23.54 13.75 -1.13
CA ASN A 662 -23.22 14.95 -1.94
C ASN A 662 -21.74 15.35 -1.92
N SER A 663 -21.02 15.00 -0.86
CA SER A 663 -19.57 15.19 -0.76
C SER A 663 -18.82 14.19 -1.64
N ARG A 664 -17.67 14.62 -2.17
CA ARG A 664 -16.69 13.71 -2.76
C ARG A 664 -16.10 12.87 -1.61
N ASP A 665 -16.24 11.55 -1.67
CA ASP A 665 -15.74 10.66 -0.63
C ASP A 665 -14.64 9.73 -1.17
N PRO A 666 -13.36 9.97 -0.81
CA PRO A 666 -12.27 9.13 -1.25
C PRO A 666 -12.24 7.81 -0.45
N GLY A 667 -12.42 6.68 -1.14
CA GLY A 667 -12.38 5.34 -0.52
C GLY A 667 -13.72 4.59 -0.46
N SER A 668 -14.85 5.23 -0.80
CA SER A 668 -16.18 4.59 -0.81
C SER A 668 -16.56 3.88 -2.13
N ALA A 669 -15.64 3.84 -3.12
CA ALA A 669 -15.74 3.02 -4.33
C ALA A 669 -14.36 2.81 -4.99
N ASN A 670 -14.24 1.80 -5.88
CA ASN A 670 -13.03 1.54 -6.64
C ASN A 670 -12.96 2.41 -7.90
N TYR A 671 -12.12 3.45 -7.90
CA TYR A 671 -11.86 4.31 -9.06
C TYR A 671 -10.40 4.77 -9.10
N GLY A 672 -9.95 5.43 -10.18
CA GLY A 672 -8.54 5.54 -10.60
C GLY A 672 -7.49 6.14 -9.64
N TYR A 673 -7.91 6.70 -8.51
CA TYR A 673 -6.99 7.09 -7.42
C TYR A 673 -6.77 5.95 -6.40
N TYR A 674 -7.73 5.03 -6.28
CA TYR A 674 -7.78 3.90 -5.33
C TYR A 674 -7.75 2.51 -6.02
N GLY A 675 -7.89 2.50 -7.35
CA GLY A 675 -7.99 1.33 -8.20
C GLY A 675 -6.93 1.30 -9.29
N LYS A 676 -6.21 0.18 -9.38
CA LYS A 676 -5.34 -0.16 -10.53
C LYS A 676 -5.88 -1.35 -11.36
N ARG A 677 -6.98 -1.96 -10.89
CA ARG A 677 -7.71 -3.11 -11.44
C ARG A 677 -9.09 -3.20 -10.76
N THR A 678 -9.96 -4.09 -11.24
CA THR A 678 -11.17 -4.50 -10.50
C THR A 678 -10.82 -5.08 -9.12
N ARG A 679 -11.79 -5.12 -8.21
CA ARG A 679 -11.73 -5.79 -6.91
C ARG A 679 -12.90 -6.78 -6.79
N ASN A 680 -12.85 -7.67 -5.79
CA ASN A 680 -14.00 -8.52 -5.44
C ASN A 680 -15.27 -7.67 -5.32
N VAL A 681 -16.38 -8.15 -5.86
CA VAL A 681 -17.70 -7.55 -5.60
C VAL A 681 -17.99 -7.61 -4.09
N GLY A 682 -18.68 -6.61 -3.56
CA GLY A 682 -18.89 -6.40 -2.14
C GLY A 682 -17.73 -5.70 -1.41
N SER A 683 -16.64 -5.33 -2.08
CA SER A 683 -15.50 -4.63 -1.47
C SER A 683 -15.88 -3.29 -0.82
N TYR A 684 -16.94 -2.65 -1.30
CA TYR A 684 -17.41 -1.34 -0.82
C TYR A 684 -18.78 -1.44 -0.17
N LEU A 685 -19.09 -0.47 0.70
CA LEU A 685 -20.35 -0.46 1.45
C LEU A 685 -21.57 -0.45 0.53
N PRO A 686 -22.66 -1.16 0.90
CA PRO A 686 -23.90 -1.05 0.18
C PRO A 686 -24.53 0.33 0.37
N ASN A 687 -25.29 0.78 -0.62
CA ASN A 687 -26.14 1.95 -0.50
C ASN A 687 -27.41 1.66 0.33
N GLY A 688 -28.31 2.64 0.49
CA GLY A 688 -29.52 2.50 1.30
C GLY A 688 -30.55 1.44 0.86
N TYR A 689 -30.35 0.77 -0.29
CA TYR A 689 -31.13 -0.40 -0.71
C TYR A 689 -30.39 -1.74 -0.53
N GLY A 690 -29.14 -1.75 -0.05
CA GLY A 690 -28.35 -2.98 0.05
C GLY A 690 -27.47 -3.27 -1.18
N LEU A 691 -27.39 -2.33 -2.14
CA LEU A 691 -26.65 -2.52 -3.39
C LEU A 691 -25.18 -2.08 -3.24
N HIS A 692 -24.27 -2.99 -3.53
CA HIS A 692 -22.83 -2.77 -3.46
C HIS A 692 -22.26 -2.23 -4.78
N ASP A 693 -21.07 -1.63 -4.66
CA ASP A 693 -20.17 -1.22 -5.75
C ASP A 693 -20.71 -0.20 -6.79
N MET A 694 -22.00 0.16 -6.76
CA MET A 694 -22.70 1.12 -7.65
C MET A 694 -21.96 2.46 -7.94
N GLY A 695 -20.95 2.83 -7.16
CA GLY A 695 -20.15 4.04 -7.32
C GLY A 695 -18.80 3.86 -8.05
N GLY A 696 -18.45 2.64 -8.46
CA GLY A 696 -17.15 2.32 -9.03
C GLY A 696 -17.00 0.83 -9.41
N ASN A 697 -15.76 0.34 -9.32
CA ASN A 697 -15.33 -0.99 -9.74
C ASN A 697 -15.39 -1.16 -11.27
N VAL A 698 -16.57 -1.24 -11.87
CA VAL A 698 -16.77 -1.27 -13.33
C VAL A 698 -17.90 -0.34 -13.76
N TRP A 699 -17.80 0.22 -14.97
CA TRP A 699 -18.96 0.78 -15.64
C TRP A 699 -19.93 -0.36 -15.95
N GLU A 700 -21.23 -0.13 -15.79
CA GLU A 700 -22.24 -1.19 -15.90
C GLU A 700 -23.15 -0.99 -17.14
N LEU A 701 -23.22 -2.03 -17.97
CA LEU A 701 -24.06 -2.05 -19.19
C LEU A 701 -25.56 -2.04 -18.87
N CYS A 702 -26.33 -1.25 -19.63
CA CYS A 702 -27.80 -1.12 -19.51
C CYS A 702 -28.55 -1.52 -20.80
N LEU A 703 -29.87 -1.65 -20.71
CA LEU A 703 -30.77 -1.91 -21.86
C LEU A 703 -30.98 -0.71 -22.79
N ASP A 704 -30.63 0.49 -22.36
CA ASP A 704 -30.99 1.74 -23.04
C ASP A 704 -30.10 2.06 -24.24
N GLU A 705 -30.73 2.41 -25.36
CA GLU A 705 -30.02 3.03 -26.48
C GLU A 705 -29.46 4.38 -26.02
N TYR A 706 -28.17 4.60 -26.29
CA TYR A 706 -27.54 5.87 -25.97
C TYR A 706 -28.12 6.99 -26.83
N ASN A 707 -29.05 7.74 -26.24
CA ASN A 707 -29.66 8.91 -26.86
C ASN A 707 -29.32 10.18 -26.06
N LYS A 708 -28.60 11.11 -26.71
CA LYS A 708 -28.17 12.41 -26.16
C LYS A 708 -29.32 13.34 -25.73
N ASN A 709 -30.54 13.10 -26.23
CA ASN A 709 -31.73 13.88 -25.91
C ASN A 709 -32.67 13.17 -24.93
N PHE A 710 -32.29 11.97 -24.44
CA PHE A 710 -33.18 11.13 -23.63
C PHE A 710 -33.71 11.88 -22.40
N TYR A 711 -32.83 12.46 -21.58
CA TYR A 711 -33.20 13.24 -20.40
C TYR A 711 -34.09 14.48 -20.66
N ARG A 712 -34.23 14.91 -21.92
CA ARG A 712 -35.12 16.02 -22.35
C ARG A 712 -36.47 15.55 -22.89
N ARG A 713 -36.63 14.26 -23.18
CA ARG A 713 -37.74 13.67 -23.95
C ARG A 713 -38.19 12.29 -23.44
N SER A 714 -37.67 11.86 -22.30
CA SER A 714 -37.96 10.59 -21.64
C SER A 714 -39.46 10.47 -21.34
N PRO A 715 -40.04 9.27 -21.46
CA PRO A 715 -41.34 8.96 -20.87
C PRO A 715 -41.38 9.32 -19.38
N LYS A 716 -42.55 9.66 -18.86
CA LYS A 716 -42.72 9.89 -17.41
C LYS A 716 -42.78 8.60 -16.61
N GLU A 717 -43.24 7.53 -17.22
CA GLU A 717 -43.43 6.21 -16.60
C GLU A 717 -42.49 5.23 -17.30
N ASN A 718 -41.72 4.46 -16.51
CA ASN A 718 -40.77 3.45 -16.98
C ASN A 718 -39.90 3.89 -18.18
N PRO A 719 -39.18 5.03 -18.09
CA PRO A 719 -38.38 5.54 -19.20
C PRO A 719 -37.27 4.57 -19.58
N VAL A 720 -37.34 4.09 -20.82
CA VAL A 720 -36.29 3.33 -21.51
C VAL A 720 -36.08 3.87 -22.93
N ALA A 721 -34.83 4.00 -23.36
CA ALA A 721 -34.46 4.49 -24.68
C ALA A 721 -34.29 3.35 -25.69
N GLY A 722 -34.91 3.45 -26.87
CA GLY A 722 -34.71 2.51 -27.98
C GLY A 722 -35.29 1.11 -27.77
N VAL A 723 -36.10 0.91 -26.72
CA VAL A 723 -36.76 -0.36 -26.41
C VAL A 723 -38.27 -0.13 -26.33
N SER A 724 -39.04 -0.66 -27.29
CA SER A 724 -40.50 -0.63 -27.26
C SER A 724 -41.10 -1.75 -26.43
N ASP A 725 -40.40 -2.89 -26.38
CA ASP A 725 -40.78 -4.09 -25.65
C ASP A 725 -39.48 -4.77 -25.18
N ILE A 726 -39.38 -5.00 -23.86
CA ILE A 726 -38.21 -5.63 -23.23
C ILE A 726 -38.22 -7.15 -23.47
N GLU A 727 -39.39 -7.79 -23.51
CA GLU A 727 -39.52 -9.23 -23.72
C GLU A 727 -39.06 -9.56 -25.15
N ALA A 728 -39.56 -8.83 -26.15
CA ALA A 728 -39.12 -8.96 -27.54
C ALA A 728 -37.62 -8.65 -27.75
N LEU A 729 -37.08 -7.64 -27.05
CA LEU A 729 -35.64 -7.37 -27.09
C LEU A 729 -34.81 -8.51 -26.48
N MET A 730 -35.27 -9.14 -25.40
CA MET A 730 -34.58 -10.30 -24.83
C MET A 730 -34.69 -11.53 -25.75
N GLU A 731 -35.72 -11.63 -26.59
CA GLU A 731 -35.82 -12.66 -27.62
C GLU A 731 -34.79 -12.46 -28.75
N ASP A 732 -34.74 -11.28 -29.39
CA ASP A 732 -33.79 -10.91 -30.45
C ASP A 732 -33.00 -9.63 -30.13
N PHE A 733 -31.91 -9.77 -29.36
CA PHE A 733 -30.96 -8.69 -29.10
C PHE A 733 -29.77 -8.67 -30.06
N THR A 734 -29.55 -9.71 -30.87
CA THR A 734 -28.37 -9.83 -31.74
C THR A 734 -28.43 -8.94 -32.97
N SER A 735 -29.64 -8.52 -33.38
CA SER A 735 -29.85 -7.52 -34.43
C SER A 735 -29.49 -6.07 -34.03
N VAL A 736 -29.26 -5.78 -32.74
CA VAL A 736 -29.09 -4.41 -32.21
C VAL A 736 -27.71 -3.82 -32.50
N GLN A 737 -27.63 -2.90 -33.47
CA GLN A 737 -26.40 -2.19 -33.85
C GLN A 737 -26.21 -0.81 -33.21
N THR A 738 -27.23 -0.28 -32.51
CA THR A 738 -27.17 1.06 -31.90
C THR A 738 -26.26 1.09 -30.68
N ARG A 739 -25.73 2.27 -30.32
CA ARG A 739 -24.89 2.42 -29.13
C ARG A 739 -25.72 2.21 -27.87
N ARG A 740 -25.16 1.57 -26.85
CA ARG A 740 -25.84 1.28 -25.58
C ARG A 740 -25.31 2.19 -24.48
N VAL A 741 -26.13 2.42 -23.46
CA VAL A 741 -25.74 3.15 -22.25
C VAL A 741 -24.90 2.25 -21.36
N SER A 742 -23.84 2.81 -20.79
CA SER A 742 -23.21 2.31 -19.57
C SER A 742 -23.37 3.31 -18.43
N ARG A 743 -23.33 2.85 -17.18
CA ARG A 743 -23.60 3.68 -15.99
C ARG A 743 -22.55 3.55 -14.91
N GLY A 744 -22.51 4.55 -14.03
CA GLY A 744 -21.64 4.58 -12.86
C GLY A 744 -20.23 5.05 -13.20
N GLY A 745 -19.24 4.27 -12.78
CA GLY A 745 -17.82 4.57 -12.91
C GLY A 745 -17.00 3.31 -12.66
N SER A 746 -15.69 3.35 -12.91
CA SER A 746 -14.83 2.17 -12.81
C SER A 746 -13.51 2.45 -12.12
N TRP A 747 -12.76 1.37 -11.83
CA TRP A 747 -11.38 1.42 -11.36
C TRP A 747 -10.45 2.31 -12.20
N ASN A 748 -10.77 2.59 -13.47
CA ASN A 748 -9.99 3.44 -14.37
C ASN A 748 -10.54 4.89 -14.49
N THR A 749 -11.62 5.23 -13.78
CA THR A 749 -12.24 6.56 -13.85
C THR A 749 -11.48 7.55 -12.96
N PRO A 750 -11.02 8.73 -13.44
CA PRO A 750 -10.12 9.62 -12.67
C PRO A 750 -10.65 10.17 -11.33
N GLY A 751 -11.94 10.03 -11.07
CA GLY A 751 -12.59 10.42 -9.82
C GLY A 751 -13.89 9.63 -9.60
N PRO A 752 -14.57 9.84 -8.46
CA PRO A 752 -15.82 9.16 -8.20
C PRO A 752 -16.89 9.63 -9.20
N ALA A 753 -17.62 8.70 -9.78
CA ALA A 753 -18.68 9.01 -10.72
C ALA A 753 -19.98 9.42 -10.01
N SER A 754 -20.74 10.31 -10.64
CA SER A 754 -22.07 10.68 -10.14
C SER A 754 -23.06 9.54 -10.39
N VAL A 755 -24.12 9.46 -9.58
CA VAL A 755 -25.26 8.57 -9.87
C VAL A 755 -25.90 8.84 -11.23
N ALA A 756 -25.74 10.06 -11.76
CA ALA A 756 -26.21 10.49 -13.10
C ALA A 756 -25.12 10.40 -14.19
N SER A 757 -23.95 9.82 -13.91
CA SER A 757 -22.92 9.56 -14.91
C SER A 757 -23.36 8.46 -15.89
N ARG A 758 -23.24 8.76 -17.19
CA ARG A 758 -23.54 7.82 -18.29
C ARG A 758 -22.42 7.80 -19.32
N GLY A 759 -22.18 6.62 -19.88
CA GLY A 759 -21.29 6.37 -21.01
C GLY A 759 -22.08 6.01 -22.27
N SER A 760 -21.37 5.98 -23.39
CA SER A 760 -21.90 5.60 -24.70
C SER A 760 -20.99 4.55 -25.28
N ASP A 761 -21.48 3.32 -25.45
CA ASP A 761 -20.68 2.17 -25.82
C ASP A 761 -21.20 1.51 -27.10
N LYS A 762 -20.31 0.91 -27.91
CA LYS A 762 -20.76 0.00 -28.97
C LYS A 762 -21.24 -1.30 -28.32
N PRO A 763 -22.25 -2.01 -28.87
CA PRO A 763 -22.67 -3.28 -28.32
C PRO A 763 -21.57 -4.36 -28.38
N THR A 764 -20.61 -4.22 -29.29
CA THR A 764 -19.41 -5.07 -29.42
C THR A 764 -18.25 -4.72 -28.47
N ASN A 765 -18.34 -3.63 -27.68
CA ASN A 765 -17.20 -3.08 -26.94
C ASN A 765 -16.78 -3.99 -25.78
N THR A 766 -15.53 -4.45 -25.71
CA THR A 766 -15.06 -5.36 -24.64
C THR A 766 -13.93 -4.76 -23.78
N ASN A 767 -14.20 -3.68 -23.04
CA ASN A 767 -13.18 -3.04 -22.21
C ASN A 767 -12.94 -3.71 -20.84
N GLY A 768 -11.70 -3.63 -20.35
CA GLY A 768 -11.29 -4.11 -19.02
C GLY A 768 -11.82 -3.33 -17.81
N TRP A 769 -12.72 -2.37 -18.03
CA TRP A 769 -13.37 -1.54 -17.00
C TRP A 769 -14.90 -1.47 -17.17
N LEU A 770 -15.46 -2.31 -18.03
CA LEU A 770 -16.86 -2.40 -18.38
C LEU A 770 -17.35 -3.82 -18.05
N GLY A 771 -18.39 -3.89 -17.22
CA GLY A 771 -19.05 -5.12 -16.78
C GLY A 771 -20.56 -4.88 -16.69
N PHE A 772 -21.27 -5.65 -15.87
CA PHE A 772 -22.72 -5.53 -15.75
C PHE A 772 -23.27 -6.20 -14.48
N ARG A 773 -24.52 -5.86 -14.12
CA ARG A 773 -25.38 -6.59 -13.18
C ARG A 773 -26.73 -6.85 -13.82
N CYS A 774 -27.53 -7.79 -13.32
CA CYS A 774 -28.86 -8.06 -13.89
C CYS A 774 -29.99 -7.41 -13.07
N ALA A 775 -31.13 -7.23 -13.71
CA ALA A 775 -32.40 -6.78 -13.16
C ALA A 775 -33.55 -7.69 -13.62
N LYS A 776 -34.70 -7.59 -12.96
CA LYS A 776 -35.92 -8.33 -13.29
C LYS A 776 -37.14 -7.49 -12.94
N SER A 777 -38.09 -7.37 -13.86
CA SER A 777 -39.35 -6.68 -13.61
C SER A 777 -40.17 -7.44 -12.54
N ALA A 778 -40.93 -6.74 -11.70
CA ALA A 778 -41.89 -7.41 -10.83
C ALA A 778 -43.00 -8.12 -11.64
N PRO A 779 -43.58 -9.22 -11.14
CA PRO A 779 -44.74 -9.85 -11.76
C PRO A 779 -45.91 -8.86 -11.87
N ARG A 780 -46.67 -8.90 -12.97
CA ARG A 780 -47.87 -8.08 -13.12
C ARG A 780 -48.92 -8.59 -12.11
N GLN A 781 -49.67 -7.69 -11.47
CA GLN A 781 -50.63 -8.08 -10.41
C GLN A 781 -51.69 -9.09 -10.87
N GLN A 782 -51.97 -9.20 -12.16
CA GLN A 782 -52.88 -10.21 -12.72
C GLN A 782 -52.34 -11.65 -12.66
N ASP A 783 -51.02 -11.84 -12.64
CA ASP A 783 -50.40 -13.18 -12.57
C ASP A 783 -50.35 -13.72 -11.13
N ALA A 784 -50.41 -12.82 -10.13
CA ALA A 784 -50.36 -13.18 -8.72
C ALA A 784 -51.68 -13.79 -8.18
N GLU A 785 -52.82 -13.52 -8.83
CA GLU A 785 -54.12 -14.10 -8.47
C GLU A 785 -54.36 -15.47 -9.14
N ALA A 786 -53.53 -15.86 -10.11
CA ALA A 786 -53.74 -17.04 -10.94
C ALA A 786 -53.28 -18.37 -10.30
N ASN A 787 -52.71 -18.37 -9.09
CA ASN A 787 -52.18 -19.59 -8.47
C ASN A 787 -52.43 -19.71 -6.94
N PRO A 788 -53.70 -19.80 -6.50
CA PRO A 788 -54.01 -20.35 -5.18
C PRO A 788 -53.81 -21.86 -5.19
N SER A 789 -52.92 -22.33 -4.31
CA SER A 789 -52.53 -23.73 -4.13
C SER A 789 -53.71 -24.71 -4.06
N SER A 790 -53.83 -25.58 -5.06
CA SER A 790 -54.62 -26.81 -4.96
C SER A 790 -53.78 -27.93 -4.34
N ASP A 791 -53.68 -27.95 -3.02
CA ASP A 791 -53.32 -29.17 -2.26
C ASP A 791 -54.04 -29.12 -0.89
N THR A 792 -55.23 -29.73 -0.85
CA THR A 792 -56.01 -29.98 0.36
C THR A 792 -56.36 -31.46 0.43
N ALA A 793 -55.98 -32.12 1.54
CA ALA A 793 -56.32 -33.50 1.94
C ALA A 793 -55.82 -34.60 0.98
N GLU A 794 -55.13 -35.66 1.44
CA GLU A 794 -55.38 -36.49 2.64
C GLU A 794 -54.15 -36.75 3.53
#